data_AF-A0A1B7MU78-F1
#
_entry.id   AF-A0A1B7MU78-F1
#
_cell.length_a   1.000
_cell.length_b   1.000
_cell.length_c   1.000
_cell.angle_alpha   90.00
_cell.angle_beta   90.00
_cell.angle_gamma   90.00
#
_symmetry.space_group_name_H-M   'P 1'
#
loop_
_entity.id
_entity.type
_entity.pdbx_description
1 polymer ?
#
loop_
_entity_poly.entity_id
_entity_poly.type
_entity_poly.pdbx_seq_one_letter_code
_entity_poly.pdbx_strand_id
1 'polypeptide(L)'
;MIPRISKRYASTAQPKPKPRKGRKDHLYGATPEHPPVTPEEQVRIIKRRIEKAERDERMDITMALTPVKTYMGGFTRPRDLRALYWSKDGPYYGNKVYEAPPASAYVPHTVYLLEARHLTKHGVGRADSIEHVVGICRECDFPDVLARYNSVQSPEREIMDNARWPWVAQGRVKRVKWWNPGEDPKEITRAIMEGSEYESENRQAFSGEVDTVHNGTVNLPKLTTTGQQVRTFHSSARRPYPSESYNEDHIVPNFYMKHKKDRKKQAEELLNSSATPSTTSPSATDAAGLGVDAAEKAAHDPARQTKAVKRRKHEEAALMQHLSDSILDNDLVASTRRLVTKIPVEHYDDEGNLAHPSGFIVPGKGHSSSSNPARAKERSRDEDEERAAQTAAVAERVLESDLDHMHSAMASTRPRSHKVPFEIREPDGTVKHPSGFVPPTPANEFKYSDSVSLERGLSSAISRQRARDAENKSSTIIKGRGLHTTAIVRASEVALPPHLLQPVPVPEVDSQISSELSESELNSEVDSQVSSRPSKSEPDHVSAIRAKYLPTLEREPFFRPLLTLTVSTRPLAKSLVRLSRALPRGLAFYASIPSEDRKFGHSFSSRMRNLRLERMQSLAVAMAQGLSGARGGFVGIRFSPDERGRGVDGEGLDKALDLDKRTIGVGIGNWFPRAQELKEGFKMDAEEQIMTPYTSQGMQVDSGPFNVYGLDDWGRRICNETGKELAYPPRPDTSTTTLDEVQAELDAIEEDTLDALAEKKGSLPLEEVRKREVERRKKRQEIARKHTHELARVMAESRVVS
;
A
#
# COMPACT_ATOMS: atom_id res chain seq x y z
N MET A 1 51.98 -49.80 45.90
CA MET A 1 51.36 -48.72 45.11
C MET A 1 50.66 -49.34 43.90
N ILE A 2 49.41 -48.96 43.59
CA ILE A 2 48.68 -49.39 42.38
C ILE A 2 47.85 -48.19 41.89
N PRO A 3 47.85 -47.83 40.59
CA PRO A 3 47.15 -46.65 40.09
C PRO A 3 45.63 -46.87 39.92
N ARG A 4 44.82 -45.85 40.22
CA ARG A 4 43.38 -45.85 39.93
C ARG A 4 43.14 -45.55 38.44
N ILE A 5 42.80 -46.58 37.66
CA ILE A 5 42.35 -46.42 36.27
C ILE A 5 40.90 -45.91 36.26
N SER A 6 40.69 -44.66 35.88
CA SER A 6 39.35 -44.10 35.67
C SER A 6 38.80 -44.53 34.31
N LYS A 7 37.80 -45.43 34.32
CA LYS A 7 37.08 -45.84 33.10
C LYS A 7 36.30 -44.65 32.54
N ARG A 8 36.85 -43.97 31.54
CA ARG A 8 36.09 -43.05 30.67
C ARG A 8 35.07 -43.88 29.89
N TYR A 9 33.78 -43.75 30.23
CA TYR A 9 32.71 -44.29 29.39
C TYR A 9 32.74 -43.57 28.05
N ALA A 10 32.91 -44.32 26.96
CA ALA A 10 32.83 -43.77 25.62
C ALA A 10 31.39 -43.29 25.37
N SER A 11 31.22 -42.00 25.07
CA SER A 11 29.93 -41.45 24.66
C SER A 11 29.56 -42.05 23.30
N THR A 12 28.69 -43.06 23.31
CA THR A 12 28.16 -43.66 22.09
C THR A 12 27.35 -42.60 21.34
N ALA A 13 27.80 -42.26 20.13
CA ALA A 13 27.23 -41.18 19.34
C ALA A 13 25.73 -41.43 19.10
N GLN A 14 24.89 -40.66 19.77
CA GLN A 14 23.43 -40.81 19.68
C GLN A 14 22.99 -40.58 18.23
N PRO A 15 22.14 -41.46 17.66
CA PRO A 15 21.72 -41.33 16.27
C PRO A 15 20.98 -40.01 16.07
N LYS A 16 21.40 -39.24 15.06
CA LYS A 16 20.82 -37.91 14.75
C LYS A 16 19.28 -38.00 14.72
N PRO A 17 18.56 -37.17 15.48
CA PRO A 17 17.12 -37.32 15.64
C PRO A 17 16.42 -37.17 14.29
N LYS A 18 15.59 -38.17 13.93
CA LYS A 18 14.83 -38.17 12.67
C LYS A 18 13.95 -36.91 12.60
N PRO A 19 13.90 -36.19 11.46
CA PRO A 19 13.12 -34.97 11.33
C PRO A 19 11.64 -35.24 11.62
N ARG A 20 11.05 -34.46 12.54
CA ARG A 20 9.63 -34.59 12.91
C ARG A 20 8.78 -33.88 11.87
N LYS A 21 7.84 -34.60 11.23
CA LYS A 21 6.76 -33.97 10.45
C LYS A 21 5.94 -33.07 11.38
N GLY A 22 5.93 -31.77 11.10
CA GLY A 22 5.03 -30.81 11.73
C GLY A 22 3.60 -30.95 11.21
N ARG A 23 2.66 -30.22 11.82
CA ARG A 23 1.20 -30.26 11.57
C ARG A 23 0.75 -29.75 10.18
N LYS A 24 1.67 -29.63 9.22
CA LYS A 24 1.47 -29.24 7.81
C LYS A 24 2.48 -29.94 6.86
N ASP A 25 2.92 -31.13 7.21
CA ASP A 25 3.98 -31.92 6.52
C ASP A 25 5.37 -31.26 6.38
N HIS A 26 5.53 -29.99 6.73
CA HIS A 26 6.85 -29.37 6.94
C HIS A 26 7.66 -30.19 7.94
N LEU A 27 8.75 -30.80 7.48
CA LEU A 27 9.70 -31.56 8.27
C LEU A 27 10.55 -30.60 9.11
N TYR A 28 10.30 -30.56 10.43
CA TYR A 28 11.13 -29.86 11.39
C TYR A 28 12.27 -30.78 11.83
N GLY A 29 13.48 -30.43 11.39
CA GLY A 29 14.72 -31.12 11.68
C GLY A 29 15.89 -30.39 11.03
N ALA A 30 17.00 -31.07 10.77
CA ALA A 30 18.09 -30.51 9.96
C ALA A 30 17.52 -30.02 8.61
N THR A 31 17.78 -28.75 8.28
CA THR A 31 17.37 -28.18 6.98
C THR A 31 17.92 -29.06 5.87
N PRO A 32 17.09 -29.58 4.95
CA PRO A 32 17.59 -30.40 3.86
C PRO A 32 18.61 -29.57 3.08
N GLU A 33 19.78 -30.17 2.80
CA GLU A 33 20.84 -29.50 2.06
C GLU A 33 20.29 -29.11 0.68
N HIS A 34 19.98 -27.83 0.51
CA HIS A 34 19.49 -27.31 -0.74
C HIS A 34 20.58 -27.51 -1.80
N PRO A 35 20.25 -28.01 -3.01
CA PRO A 35 21.24 -28.21 -4.05
C PRO A 35 21.96 -26.88 -4.34
N PRO A 36 23.27 -26.91 -4.64
CA PRO A 36 24.09 -25.70 -4.75
C PRO A 36 23.51 -24.77 -5.82
N VAL A 37 23.12 -23.56 -5.37
CA VAL A 37 22.42 -22.57 -6.19
C VAL A 37 23.19 -22.30 -7.49
N THR A 38 22.50 -22.37 -8.62
CA THR A 38 23.09 -22.15 -9.95
C THR A 38 23.61 -20.71 -10.08
N PRO A 39 24.63 -20.42 -10.91
CA PRO A 39 25.16 -19.07 -11.05
C PRO A 39 24.08 -18.07 -11.54
N GLU A 40 23.20 -18.49 -12.46
CA GLU A 40 22.04 -17.68 -12.86
C GLU A 40 21.09 -17.39 -11.69
N GLU A 41 20.77 -18.40 -10.87
CA GLU A 41 19.88 -18.18 -9.74
C GLU A 41 20.52 -17.30 -8.67
N GLN A 42 21.85 -17.34 -8.50
CA GLN A 42 22.58 -16.39 -7.66
C GLN A 42 22.42 -14.95 -8.18
N VAL A 43 22.59 -14.69 -9.49
CA VAL A 43 22.36 -13.37 -10.09
C VAL A 43 20.90 -12.93 -9.90
N ARG A 44 19.93 -13.83 -10.13
CA ARG A 44 18.50 -13.56 -9.88
C ARG A 44 18.19 -13.28 -8.41
N ILE A 45 18.89 -13.92 -7.46
CA ILE A 45 18.78 -13.66 -6.01
C ILE A 45 19.40 -12.32 -5.64
N ILE A 46 20.59 -11.99 -6.13
CA ILE A 46 21.25 -10.69 -5.92
C ILE A 46 20.34 -9.57 -6.44
N LYS A 47 19.84 -9.66 -7.68
CA LYS A 47 18.87 -8.69 -8.23
C LYS A 47 17.62 -8.54 -7.36
N ARG A 48 17.02 -9.64 -6.88
CA ARG A 48 15.87 -9.61 -5.96
C ARG A 48 16.19 -8.97 -4.60
N ARG A 49 17.42 -9.10 -4.08
CA ARG A 49 17.89 -8.46 -2.84
C ARG A 49 18.11 -6.95 -3.04
N ILE A 50 18.78 -6.56 -4.12
CA ILE A 50 18.96 -5.15 -4.55
C ILE A 50 17.60 -4.45 -4.69
N GLU A 51 16.68 -5.06 -5.45
CA GLU A 51 15.30 -4.59 -5.56
C GLU A 51 14.54 -4.57 -4.22
N LYS A 52 14.92 -5.42 -3.26
CA LYS A 52 14.32 -5.44 -1.92
C LYS A 52 14.85 -4.32 -1.03
N ALA A 53 16.14 -4.01 -1.08
CA ALA A 53 16.72 -2.89 -0.35
C ALA A 53 16.05 -1.56 -0.74
N GLU A 54 16.01 -1.25 -2.05
CA GLU A 54 15.34 -0.04 -2.56
C GLU A 54 13.82 -0.04 -2.24
N ARG A 55 13.19 -1.23 -2.25
CA ARG A 55 11.76 -1.40 -1.92
C ARG A 55 11.48 -1.13 -0.44
N ASP A 56 12.36 -1.56 0.47
CA ASP A 56 12.19 -1.36 1.91
C ASP A 56 12.48 0.09 2.33
N GLU A 57 13.53 0.73 1.80
CA GLU A 57 13.76 2.19 1.97
C GLU A 57 12.53 3.00 1.55
N ARG A 58 12.04 2.75 0.33
CA ARG A 58 10.83 3.40 -0.18
C ARG A 58 9.60 3.10 0.68
N MET A 59 9.50 1.93 1.31
CA MET A 59 8.40 1.61 2.23
C MET A 59 8.48 2.43 3.52
N ASP A 60 9.68 2.60 4.10
CA ASP A 60 9.87 3.38 5.33
C ASP A 60 9.66 4.88 5.06
N ILE A 61 10.20 5.44 3.96
CA ILE A 61 9.91 6.81 3.50
C ILE A 61 8.40 7.01 3.28
N THR A 62 7.74 6.05 2.61
CA THR A 62 6.27 6.08 2.42
C THR A 62 5.53 6.03 3.76
N MET A 63 6.02 5.27 4.75
CA MET A 63 5.43 5.14 6.09
C MET A 63 5.67 6.38 6.98
N ALA A 64 6.74 7.13 6.76
CA ALA A 64 6.98 8.42 7.42
C ALA A 64 6.09 9.54 6.83
N LEU A 65 5.92 9.58 5.51
CA LEU A 65 5.09 10.56 4.80
C LEU A 65 3.57 10.29 4.87
N THR A 66 3.16 9.04 5.07
CA THR A 66 1.74 8.70 5.24
C THR A 66 1.30 9.12 6.64
N PRO A 67 0.24 9.95 6.82
CA PRO A 67 -0.21 10.35 8.14
C PRO A 67 -0.54 9.13 9.03
N VAL A 68 -0.33 9.27 10.33
CA VAL A 68 -0.62 8.18 11.28
C VAL A 68 -2.14 8.03 11.39
N LYS A 69 -2.64 6.80 11.34
CA LYS A 69 -4.06 6.53 11.56
C LYS A 69 -4.36 6.74 13.04
N THR A 70 -5.00 7.85 13.36
CA THR A 70 -5.61 8.07 14.68
C THR A 70 -6.77 7.10 14.85
N TYR A 71 -6.83 6.46 16.02
CA TYR A 71 -7.95 5.63 16.44
C TYR A 71 -8.85 6.42 17.40
N MET A 72 -10.08 5.95 17.63
CA MET A 72 -10.98 6.56 18.61
C MET A 72 -10.32 6.47 20.00
N GLY A 73 -10.19 7.61 20.68
CA GLY A 73 -9.35 7.77 21.88
C GLY A 73 -7.98 8.41 21.64
N GLY A 74 -7.64 8.82 20.42
CA GLY A 74 -6.45 9.63 20.11
C GLY A 74 -5.11 8.86 20.06
N PHE A 75 -5.03 7.71 20.72
CA PHE A 75 -3.85 6.83 20.67
C PHE A 75 -3.47 6.43 19.23
N THR A 76 -2.17 6.41 18.98
CA THR A 76 -1.55 5.90 17.77
C THR A 76 -0.74 4.65 18.11
N ARG A 77 -0.92 3.55 17.35
CA ARG A 77 -0.01 2.40 17.47
C ARG A 77 1.35 2.81 16.88
N PRO A 78 2.49 2.57 17.59
CA PRO A 78 3.82 2.75 17.02
C PRO A 78 3.96 2.01 15.68
N ARG A 79 4.71 2.61 14.75
CA ARG A 79 5.06 1.97 13.47
C ARG A 79 6.46 1.38 13.59
N ASP A 80 6.55 0.08 13.35
CA ASP A 80 7.83 -0.61 13.19
C ASP A 80 8.53 -0.11 11.90
N LEU A 81 9.86 0.03 11.93
CA LEU A 81 10.67 0.66 10.89
C LEU A 81 11.64 -0.37 10.31
N ARG A 82 11.55 -0.69 9.02
CA ARG A 82 12.28 -1.82 8.42
C ARG A 82 13.79 -1.59 8.40
N ALA A 83 14.22 -0.34 8.34
CA ALA A 83 15.61 0.07 8.55
C ALA A 83 16.21 -0.52 9.84
N LEU A 84 15.46 -0.52 10.94
CA LEU A 84 15.91 -1.05 12.23
C LEU A 84 16.07 -2.57 12.24
N TYR A 85 15.54 -3.31 11.25
CA TYR A 85 15.81 -4.74 11.13
C TYR A 85 17.25 -5.06 10.71
N TRP A 86 17.98 -4.08 10.15
CA TRP A 86 19.36 -4.18 9.71
C TRP A 86 20.37 -3.61 10.71
N SER A 87 19.91 -3.06 11.85
CA SER A 87 20.80 -2.65 12.94
C SER A 87 21.52 -3.87 13.55
N LYS A 88 22.57 -3.62 14.33
CA LYS A 88 23.38 -4.65 15.01
C LYS A 88 22.57 -5.65 15.83
N ASP A 89 21.50 -5.21 16.46
CA ASP A 89 20.61 -6.05 17.30
C ASP A 89 19.31 -6.42 16.56
N GLY A 90 19.17 -6.04 15.29
CA GLY A 90 17.99 -6.27 14.46
C GLY A 90 17.88 -7.70 13.92
N PRO A 91 16.66 -8.23 13.69
CA PRO A 91 16.44 -9.63 13.31
C PRO A 91 17.09 -10.10 11.99
N TYR A 92 17.60 -9.19 11.15
CA TYR A 92 18.31 -9.55 9.91
C TYR A 92 19.83 -9.57 10.07
N TYR A 93 20.38 -9.01 11.15
CA TYR A 93 21.81 -9.05 11.46
C TYR A 93 22.30 -10.49 11.59
N GLY A 94 23.44 -10.81 10.96
CA GLY A 94 23.98 -12.17 10.82
C GLY A 94 23.15 -13.11 9.92
N ASN A 95 21.82 -13.04 10.01
CA ASN A 95 20.88 -13.96 9.36
C ASN A 95 20.68 -13.70 7.86
N LYS A 96 20.94 -12.48 7.36
CA LYS A 96 20.68 -12.10 5.97
C LYS A 96 21.79 -11.23 5.40
N VAL A 97 22.27 -11.63 4.22
CA VAL A 97 23.15 -10.80 3.39
C VAL A 97 22.35 -9.60 2.87
N TYR A 98 22.82 -8.41 3.22
CA TYR A 98 22.40 -7.15 2.59
C TYR A 98 23.10 -6.99 1.24
N GLU A 99 22.42 -6.41 0.24
CA GLU A 99 23.01 -6.02 -1.05
C GLU A 99 22.54 -4.59 -1.32
N ALA A 100 23.46 -3.67 -1.61
CA ALA A 100 23.14 -2.27 -1.82
C ALA A 100 22.34 -2.02 -3.12
N PRO A 101 21.41 -1.06 -3.16
CA PRO A 101 20.89 -0.51 -4.40
C PRO A 101 22.02 0.02 -5.30
N PRO A 102 21.85 0.00 -6.64
CA PRO A 102 22.87 0.52 -7.55
C PRO A 102 23.07 2.02 -7.32
N ALA A 103 24.27 2.55 -7.59
CA ALA A 103 24.56 3.99 -7.47
C ALA A 103 23.55 4.87 -8.24
N SER A 104 23.01 4.39 -9.36
CA SER A 104 21.92 5.03 -10.13
C SER A 104 20.56 5.14 -9.40
N ALA A 105 20.45 4.66 -8.16
CA ALA A 105 19.33 4.92 -7.24
C ALA A 105 19.55 6.19 -6.39
N TYR A 106 20.77 6.70 -6.30
CA TYR A 106 21.15 7.85 -5.47
C TYR A 106 21.58 9.07 -6.30
N VAL A 107 21.39 9.02 -7.62
CA VAL A 107 21.38 10.16 -8.53
C VAL A 107 20.06 10.92 -8.38
N PRO A 108 20.01 12.26 -8.55
CA PRO A 108 18.77 13.03 -8.57
C PRO A 108 17.71 12.50 -9.54
N HIS A 109 16.46 12.47 -9.08
CA HIS A 109 15.29 12.00 -9.84
C HIS A 109 14.18 13.05 -9.84
N THR A 110 13.62 13.31 -11.01
CA THR A 110 12.50 14.24 -11.18
C THR A 110 11.19 13.47 -11.23
N VAL A 111 10.27 13.83 -10.33
CA VAL A 111 8.87 13.43 -10.36
C VAL A 111 8.08 14.50 -11.10
N TYR A 112 7.33 14.12 -12.13
CA TYR A 112 6.62 15.08 -12.97
C TYR A 112 5.11 14.86 -12.98
N LEU A 113 4.38 15.96 -13.11
CA LEU A 113 2.97 16.05 -13.43
C LEU A 113 2.86 16.74 -14.81
N LEU A 114 2.57 15.95 -15.84
CA LEU A 114 2.28 16.48 -17.18
C LEU A 114 0.77 16.68 -17.35
N GLU A 115 0.40 17.69 -18.13
CA GLU A 115 -0.98 18.03 -18.48
C GLU A 115 -1.14 18.09 -20.00
N ALA A 116 -2.23 17.51 -20.52
CA ALA A 116 -2.58 17.58 -21.94
C ALA A 116 -3.06 18.99 -22.35
N ARG A 117 -2.63 19.48 -23.52
CA ARG A 117 -3.06 20.77 -24.10
C ARG A 117 -4.55 20.80 -24.46
N HIS A 118 -5.19 19.64 -24.63
CA HIS A 118 -6.56 19.51 -25.10
C HIS A 118 -7.39 18.51 -24.27
N LEU A 119 -8.71 18.68 -24.30
CA LEU A 119 -9.67 17.76 -23.67
C LEU A 119 -9.64 16.40 -24.36
N THR A 120 -9.55 15.32 -23.59
CA THR A 120 -9.58 13.92 -24.07
C THR A 120 -10.97 13.33 -23.94
N LYS A 121 -11.39 12.52 -24.92
CA LYS A 121 -12.66 11.78 -24.90
C LYS A 121 -12.48 10.43 -24.19
N HIS A 122 -13.26 10.19 -23.15
CA HIS A 122 -13.15 9.00 -22.29
C HIS A 122 -14.17 7.89 -22.59
N GLY A 123 -14.93 8.02 -23.68
CA GLY A 123 -16.05 7.15 -24.02
C GLY A 123 -17.37 7.51 -23.32
N VAL A 124 -18.40 6.69 -23.56
CA VAL A 124 -19.78 6.97 -23.12
C VAL A 124 -19.89 7.00 -21.58
N GLY A 125 -20.59 8.00 -21.05
CA GLY A 125 -20.88 8.12 -19.61
C GLY A 125 -19.77 8.77 -18.78
N ARG A 126 -18.67 9.22 -19.41
CA ARG A 126 -17.62 10.04 -18.80
C ARG A 126 -17.62 11.43 -19.42
N ALA A 127 -17.38 12.46 -18.62
CA ALA A 127 -17.19 13.82 -19.13
C ALA A 127 -15.79 13.95 -19.74
N ASP A 128 -15.68 14.56 -20.91
CA ASP A 128 -14.39 14.89 -21.53
C ASP A 128 -13.57 15.79 -20.59
N SER A 129 -12.31 15.45 -20.35
CA SER A 129 -11.47 16.15 -19.37
C SER A 129 -10.03 16.31 -19.85
N ILE A 130 -9.30 17.23 -19.23
CA ILE A 130 -7.85 17.34 -19.45
C ILE A 130 -7.17 16.15 -18.76
N GLU A 131 -6.32 15.43 -19.48
CA GLU A 131 -5.59 14.30 -18.94
C GLU A 131 -4.29 14.70 -18.24
N HIS A 132 -3.92 13.94 -17.21
CA HIS A 132 -2.86 14.29 -16.26
C HIS A 132 -1.97 13.09 -15.90
N VAL A 133 -0.76 13.05 -16.46
CA VAL A 133 0.20 11.94 -16.32
C VAL A 133 1.14 12.20 -15.14
N VAL A 134 1.38 11.20 -14.29
CA VAL A 134 2.31 11.29 -13.13
C VAL A 134 3.35 10.18 -13.18
N GLY A 135 4.60 10.58 -13.42
CA GLY A 135 5.74 9.69 -13.63
C GLY A 135 7.03 10.15 -12.96
N ILE A 136 8.13 9.47 -13.30
CA ILE A 136 9.46 9.63 -12.71
C ILE A 136 10.53 9.29 -13.76
N CYS A 137 11.63 10.05 -13.76
CA CYS A 137 12.85 9.79 -14.51
C CYS A 137 14.07 10.23 -13.67
N ARG A 138 15.31 10.02 -14.16
CA ARG A 138 16.45 10.78 -13.64
C ARG A 138 16.27 12.25 -14.02
N GLU A 139 16.94 13.15 -13.31
CA GLU A 139 16.85 14.59 -13.60
C GLU A 139 17.27 14.93 -15.04
N CYS A 140 18.43 14.43 -15.46
CA CYS A 140 19.03 14.63 -16.80
C CYS A 140 18.30 13.91 -17.95
N ASP A 141 17.40 12.96 -17.66
CA ASP A 141 16.58 12.24 -18.65
C ASP A 141 15.26 12.98 -18.94
N PHE A 142 14.89 13.99 -18.14
CA PHE A 142 13.54 14.57 -18.20
C PHE A 142 13.16 15.21 -19.55
N PRO A 143 14.03 15.97 -20.25
CA PRO A 143 13.72 16.49 -21.57
C PRO A 143 13.42 15.39 -22.59
N ASP A 144 14.21 14.32 -22.64
CA ASP A 144 13.98 13.17 -23.56
C ASP A 144 12.67 12.45 -23.25
N VAL A 145 12.34 12.28 -21.97
CA VAL A 145 11.08 11.67 -21.54
C VAL A 145 9.90 12.53 -22.00
N LEU A 146 9.97 13.85 -21.85
CA LEU A 146 8.92 14.78 -22.29
C LEU A 146 8.83 14.87 -23.82
N ALA A 147 9.95 14.85 -24.54
CA ALA A 147 9.98 14.73 -26.00
C ALA A 147 9.35 13.41 -26.46
N ARG A 148 9.63 12.29 -25.78
CA ARG A 148 9.00 10.99 -26.05
C ARG A 148 7.49 11.02 -25.85
N TYR A 149 6.99 11.65 -24.77
CA TYR A 149 5.54 11.85 -24.57
C TYR A 149 4.89 12.65 -25.72
N ASN A 150 5.66 13.51 -26.39
CA ASN A 150 5.26 14.31 -27.55
C ASN A 150 5.75 13.72 -28.88
N SER A 151 5.85 12.39 -29.00
CA SER A 151 6.35 11.69 -30.19
C SER A 151 5.41 10.58 -30.68
N VAL A 152 5.71 10.01 -31.85
CA VAL A 152 5.10 8.78 -32.39
C VAL A 152 5.21 7.58 -31.41
N GLN A 153 6.25 7.58 -30.58
CA GLN A 153 6.56 6.55 -29.56
C GLN A 153 6.05 6.92 -28.15
N SER A 154 5.11 7.86 -28.05
CA SER A 154 4.48 8.23 -26.78
C SER A 154 3.76 7.04 -26.15
N PRO A 155 3.99 6.74 -24.85
CA PRO A 155 3.28 5.67 -24.15
C PRO A 155 1.78 5.98 -23.97
N GLU A 156 1.38 7.24 -24.11
CA GLU A 156 0.00 7.73 -23.95
C GLU A 156 -0.60 8.14 -25.30
N ARG A 157 -0.19 7.48 -26.40
CA ARG A 157 -0.64 7.80 -27.77
C ARG A 157 -2.17 7.78 -27.91
N GLU A 158 -2.86 6.89 -27.22
CA GLU A 158 -4.32 6.81 -27.18
C GLU A 158 -4.98 8.10 -26.65
N ILE A 159 -4.31 8.86 -25.78
CA ILE A 159 -4.81 10.14 -25.26
C ILE A 159 -4.78 11.20 -26.38
N MET A 160 -3.70 11.23 -27.18
CA MET A 160 -3.59 12.12 -28.35
C MET A 160 -4.58 11.75 -29.46
N ASP A 161 -4.76 10.46 -29.74
CA ASP A 161 -5.74 9.96 -30.72
C ASP A 161 -7.19 10.35 -30.33
N ASN A 162 -7.52 10.34 -29.03
CA ASN A 162 -8.84 10.68 -28.49
C ASN A 162 -9.06 12.18 -28.19
N ALA A 163 -8.07 13.05 -28.43
CA ALA A 163 -8.14 14.46 -28.06
C ALA A 163 -9.08 15.30 -28.95
N ARG A 164 -9.65 16.35 -28.36
CA ARG A 164 -10.38 17.42 -29.06
C ARG A 164 -9.40 18.46 -29.63
N TRP A 165 -8.65 18.05 -30.66
CA TRP A 165 -7.77 18.95 -31.42
C TRP A 165 -8.54 20.14 -32.03
N PRO A 166 -7.96 21.34 -32.16
CA PRO A 166 -8.67 22.56 -32.58
C PRO A 166 -9.36 22.45 -33.96
N TRP A 167 -8.77 21.73 -34.90
CA TRP A 167 -9.30 21.49 -36.25
C TRP A 167 -10.33 20.36 -36.33
N VAL A 168 -10.51 19.57 -35.26
CA VAL A 168 -11.57 18.57 -35.19
C VAL A 168 -12.86 19.30 -34.83
N ALA A 169 -13.82 19.31 -35.75
CA ALA A 169 -15.12 19.96 -35.58
C ALA A 169 -15.71 19.68 -34.20
N GLN A 170 -15.78 20.71 -33.35
CA GLN A 170 -16.15 20.54 -31.95
C GLN A 170 -17.56 19.98 -31.87
N GLY A 171 -17.68 18.73 -31.41
CA GLY A 171 -18.97 18.08 -31.23
C GLY A 171 -19.83 18.89 -30.29
N ARG A 172 -20.79 19.63 -30.87
CA ARG A 172 -21.86 20.33 -30.12
C ARG A 172 -22.48 19.31 -29.18
N VAL A 173 -22.60 19.65 -27.90
CA VAL A 173 -23.21 18.77 -26.91
C VAL A 173 -24.62 18.47 -27.38
N LYS A 174 -24.86 17.25 -27.89
CA LYS A 174 -26.20 16.79 -28.23
C LYS A 174 -26.98 16.78 -26.93
N ARG A 175 -27.84 17.79 -26.73
CA ARG A 175 -28.73 17.88 -25.58
C ARG A 175 -29.47 16.56 -25.49
N VAL A 176 -29.23 15.79 -24.43
CA VAL A 176 -29.85 14.46 -24.26
C VAL A 176 -31.37 14.70 -24.29
N LYS A 177 -32.03 14.15 -25.31
CA LYS A 177 -33.46 14.28 -25.45
C LYS A 177 -34.11 13.33 -24.44
N TRP A 178 -34.41 13.87 -23.26
CA TRP A 178 -34.98 13.14 -22.13
C TRP A 178 -36.52 13.04 -22.21
N TRP A 179 -37.11 13.57 -23.29
CA TRP A 179 -38.54 13.58 -23.59
C TRP A 179 -38.82 12.85 -24.92
N ASN A 180 -39.99 12.22 -25.03
CA ASN A 180 -40.39 11.39 -26.18
C ASN A 180 -40.67 12.22 -27.44
N PRO A 181 -40.73 11.61 -28.64
CA PRO A 181 -41.25 12.25 -29.84
C PRO A 181 -42.73 12.66 -29.62
N GLY A 182 -42.99 13.97 -29.56
CA GLY A 182 -44.34 14.54 -29.36
C GLY A 182 -44.45 15.52 -28.18
N GLU A 183 -43.66 15.31 -27.12
CA GLU A 183 -43.73 16.12 -25.89
C GLU A 183 -43.00 17.47 -26.02
N ASP A 184 -43.54 18.56 -25.44
CA ASP A 184 -42.80 19.82 -25.23
C ASP A 184 -41.99 19.74 -23.92
N PRO A 185 -40.65 19.84 -23.96
CA PRO A 185 -39.83 19.87 -22.75
C PRO A 185 -40.16 21.05 -21.83
N LYS A 186 -40.77 22.15 -22.30
CA LYS A 186 -41.25 23.25 -21.46
C LYS A 186 -42.38 22.81 -20.55
N GLU A 187 -43.32 22.02 -21.05
CA GLU A 187 -44.48 21.56 -20.27
C GLU A 187 -44.06 20.56 -19.20
N ILE A 188 -43.18 19.61 -19.54
CA ILE A 188 -42.63 18.69 -18.52
C ILE A 188 -41.76 19.44 -17.51
N THR A 189 -40.98 20.44 -17.93
CA THR A 189 -40.21 21.29 -16.99
C THR A 189 -41.14 22.09 -16.08
N ARG A 190 -42.26 22.60 -16.62
CA ARG A 190 -43.30 23.29 -15.84
C ARG A 190 -43.92 22.36 -14.81
N ALA A 191 -44.39 21.16 -15.19
CA ALA A 191 -44.97 20.19 -14.26
C ALA A 191 -44.00 19.82 -13.12
N ILE A 192 -42.72 19.55 -13.46
CA ILE A 192 -41.65 19.29 -12.47
C ILE A 192 -41.44 20.47 -11.50
N MET A 193 -41.61 21.72 -11.96
CA MET A 193 -41.48 22.92 -11.12
C MET A 193 -42.74 23.30 -10.33
N GLU A 194 -43.92 22.98 -10.86
CA GLU A 194 -45.22 23.19 -10.20
C GLU A 194 -45.50 22.13 -9.13
N GLY A 195 -44.68 21.08 -9.06
CA GLY A 195 -44.75 20.05 -8.02
C GLY A 195 -45.96 19.12 -8.17
N SER A 196 -46.59 19.09 -9.35
CA SER A 196 -47.57 18.05 -9.66
C SER A 196 -46.86 16.69 -9.65
N GLU A 197 -47.27 15.81 -8.74
CA GLU A 197 -46.78 14.45 -8.73
C GLU A 197 -47.17 13.80 -10.06
N TYR A 198 -46.15 13.53 -10.90
CA TYR A 198 -46.35 12.88 -12.19
C TYR A 198 -46.62 11.39 -11.93
N GLU A 199 -47.84 11.10 -11.47
CA GLU A 199 -48.31 9.74 -11.25
C GLU A 199 -48.20 8.97 -12.56
N SER A 200 -47.21 8.08 -12.62
CA SER A 200 -46.95 7.27 -13.80
C SER A 200 -47.94 6.11 -13.87
N GLU A 201 -49.23 6.41 -14.04
CA GLU A 201 -50.34 5.46 -14.06
C GLU A 201 -50.14 4.34 -15.10
N ASN A 202 -49.39 4.63 -16.16
CA ASN A 202 -49.11 3.70 -17.26
C ASN A 202 -48.07 2.61 -16.89
N ARG A 203 -48.38 1.82 -15.86
CA ARG A 203 -47.77 0.53 -15.54
C ARG A 203 -48.73 -0.66 -15.71
N GLN A 204 -50.01 -0.42 -16.02
CA GLN A 204 -51.03 -1.46 -16.21
C GLN A 204 -51.55 -1.54 -17.67
N ALA A 205 -50.64 -1.71 -18.65
CA ALA A 205 -51.03 -2.09 -20.02
C ALA A 205 -49.86 -2.66 -20.86
N PHE A 206 -49.33 -3.84 -20.51
CA PHE A 206 -48.48 -4.60 -21.45
C PHE A 206 -48.68 -6.12 -21.38
N SER A 207 -49.94 -6.53 -21.27
CA SER A 207 -50.44 -7.88 -21.52
C SER A 207 -51.49 -7.81 -22.64
N GLY A 208 -51.08 -7.27 -23.79
CA GLY A 208 -51.93 -7.18 -24.98
C GLY A 208 -51.87 -8.48 -25.79
N GLU A 209 -53.03 -9.10 -25.97
CA GLU A 209 -53.21 -10.33 -26.74
C GLU A 209 -53.03 -10.07 -28.25
N VAL A 210 -52.49 -11.04 -28.99
CA VAL A 210 -52.10 -10.85 -30.41
C VAL A 210 -53.23 -11.32 -31.33
N ASP A 211 -54.22 -10.44 -31.52
CA ASP A 211 -55.31 -10.67 -32.47
C ASP A 211 -54.83 -10.67 -33.93
N THR A 212 -55.13 -11.75 -34.65
CA THR A 212 -54.74 -11.95 -36.05
C THR A 212 -55.85 -11.57 -37.03
N VAL A 213 -55.79 -10.35 -37.57
CA VAL A 213 -56.68 -9.89 -38.64
C VAL A 213 -55.99 -9.99 -40.01
N HIS A 214 -56.71 -10.51 -41.01
CA HIS A 214 -56.22 -10.74 -42.38
C HIS A 214 -56.63 -9.63 -43.36
N ASN A 215 -55.92 -9.58 -44.49
CA ASN A 215 -56.22 -8.88 -45.76
C ASN A 215 -56.02 -7.35 -45.79
N GLY A 216 -55.32 -6.87 -46.83
CA GLY A 216 -55.02 -5.45 -47.03
C GLY A 216 -53.84 -5.19 -47.99
N THR A 217 -53.91 -5.68 -49.23
CA THR A 217 -52.87 -5.47 -50.25
C THR A 217 -52.71 -4.00 -50.64
N VAL A 218 -51.46 -3.51 -50.77
CA VAL A 218 -50.92 -2.76 -51.93
C VAL A 218 -49.46 -2.32 -51.71
N ASN A 219 -48.60 -2.62 -52.70
CA ASN A 219 -47.31 -2.02 -53.11
C ASN A 219 -46.12 -1.79 -52.12
N LEU A 220 -45.01 -2.48 -52.46
CA LEU A 220 -43.60 -2.09 -52.24
C LEU A 220 -43.24 -0.80 -53.06
N PRO A 221 -42.03 -0.15 -52.94
CA PRO A 221 -40.75 -0.71 -52.47
C PRO A 221 -39.80 0.18 -51.62
N LYS A 222 -39.08 -0.44 -50.66
CA LYS A 222 -37.59 -0.58 -50.66
C LYS A 222 -37.10 -1.16 -49.33
N LEU A 223 -36.13 -2.08 -49.39
CA LEU A 223 -35.44 -2.60 -48.20
C LEU A 223 -34.31 -1.65 -47.78
N THR A 224 -34.27 -1.30 -46.49
CA THR A 224 -33.03 -0.93 -45.78
C THR A 224 -32.98 -1.68 -44.45
N THR A 225 -32.29 -2.82 -44.42
CA THR A 225 -32.26 -3.71 -43.25
C THR A 225 -31.34 -3.18 -42.15
N THR A 226 -31.87 -2.30 -41.30
CA THR A 226 -31.25 -1.92 -40.02
C THR A 226 -32.11 -2.41 -38.86
N GLY A 227 -31.80 -3.61 -38.37
CA GLY A 227 -32.49 -4.20 -37.21
C GLY A 227 -32.27 -3.37 -35.95
N GLN A 228 -33.32 -2.71 -35.45
CA GLN A 228 -33.28 -1.99 -34.20
C GLN A 228 -33.21 -2.98 -33.02
N GLN A 229 -32.00 -3.25 -32.53
CA GLN A 229 -31.83 -3.80 -31.19
C GLN A 229 -32.29 -2.76 -30.16
N VAL A 230 -33.55 -2.86 -29.73
CA VAL A 230 -34.09 -2.08 -28.60
C VAL A 230 -33.41 -2.55 -27.32
N ARG A 231 -32.26 -1.95 -27.00
CA ARG A 231 -31.53 -2.21 -25.75
C ARG A 231 -32.20 -1.47 -24.60
N THR A 232 -32.99 -2.20 -23.83
CA THR A 232 -33.56 -1.73 -22.57
C THR A 232 -32.45 -1.37 -21.57
N PHE A 233 -32.39 -0.10 -21.16
CA PHE A 233 -31.42 0.38 -20.18
C PHE A 233 -31.88 0.09 -18.75
N HIS A 234 -31.49 -1.06 -18.20
CA HIS A 234 -31.70 -1.38 -16.79
C HIS A 234 -30.69 -0.67 -15.88
N SER A 235 -30.93 0.62 -15.59
CA SER A 235 -30.20 1.39 -14.58
C SER A 235 -31.00 1.55 -13.27
N SER A 236 -31.49 0.43 -12.71
CA SER A 236 -32.19 0.40 -11.43
C SER A 236 -31.24 0.11 -10.27
N ALA A 237 -31.14 1.02 -9.29
CA ALA A 237 -30.44 0.74 -8.03
C ALA A 237 -31.14 -0.39 -7.27
N ARG A 238 -30.38 -1.38 -6.79
CA ARG A 238 -30.95 -2.49 -5.99
C ARG A 238 -31.38 -1.99 -4.61
N ARG A 239 -32.69 -2.02 -4.34
CA ARG A 239 -33.18 -2.21 -2.96
C ARG A 239 -32.99 -3.69 -2.58
N PRO A 240 -32.62 -4.01 -1.32
CA PRO A 240 -32.62 -5.39 -0.84
C PRO A 240 -34.04 -5.87 -0.53
N TYR A 241 -34.39 -7.07 -0.99
CA TYR A 241 -35.44 -7.89 -0.40
C TYR A 241 -34.78 -9.03 0.38
N PRO A 242 -35.40 -9.56 1.45
CA PRO A 242 -34.85 -10.64 2.24
C PRO A 242 -34.84 -11.96 1.45
N SER A 243 -33.83 -12.80 1.70
CA SER A 243 -33.74 -14.15 1.13
C SER A 243 -34.55 -15.15 1.95
N GLU A 244 -35.44 -15.89 1.31
CA GLU A 244 -36.11 -17.05 1.91
C GLU A 244 -35.10 -18.15 2.25
N SER A 245 -35.35 -18.86 3.36
CA SER A 245 -34.43 -19.86 3.91
C SER A 245 -34.65 -21.25 3.32
N TYR A 246 -33.58 -21.90 2.86
CA TYR A 246 -33.60 -23.30 2.44
C TYR A 246 -33.59 -24.29 3.63
N ASN A 247 -34.21 -25.45 3.41
CA ASN A 247 -34.17 -26.70 4.21
C ASN A 247 -35.10 -26.78 5.44
N GLU A 248 -36.31 -27.32 5.25
CA GLU A 248 -37.16 -27.82 6.34
C GLU A 248 -36.84 -29.27 6.75
N ASP A 249 -36.26 -30.09 5.87
CA ASP A 249 -36.02 -31.53 6.11
C ASP A 249 -34.82 -31.82 7.04
N HIS A 250 -35.11 -31.97 8.34
CA HIS A 250 -34.13 -32.34 9.36
C HIS A 250 -33.81 -33.86 9.40
N ILE A 251 -32.97 -34.33 8.48
CA ILE A 251 -32.37 -35.68 8.55
C ILE A 251 -30.84 -35.59 8.70
N VAL A 252 -30.32 -35.86 9.90
CA VAL A 252 -28.87 -35.88 10.18
C VAL A 252 -28.26 -37.22 9.78
N PRO A 253 -27.26 -37.28 8.88
CA PRO A 253 -26.66 -38.55 8.46
C PRO A 253 -25.98 -39.33 9.62
N ASN A 254 -26.22 -40.63 9.67
CA ASN A 254 -25.81 -41.55 10.75
C ASN A 254 -24.29 -41.55 11.09
N PHE A 255 -23.44 -41.04 10.19
CA PHE A 255 -22.01 -40.82 10.44
C PHE A 255 -21.76 -39.95 11.69
N TYR A 256 -22.53 -38.88 11.89
CA TYR A 256 -22.38 -37.97 13.04
C TYR A 256 -22.67 -38.66 14.38
N MET A 257 -23.59 -39.64 14.40
CA MET A 257 -23.93 -40.40 15.60
C MET A 257 -22.81 -41.34 16.04
N LYS A 258 -22.03 -41.89 15.09
CA LYS A 258 -20.93 -42.82 15.36
C LYS A 258 -19.74 -42.08 16.01
N HIS A 259 -19.27 -41.01 15.36
CA HIS A 259 -18.13 -40.21 15.82
C HIS A 259 -18.31 -39.60 17.23
N LYS A 260 -19.56 -39.34 17.64
CA LYS A 260 -19.89 -38.81 18.97
C LYS A 260 -19.79 -39.87 20.08
N LYS A 261 -20.01 -41.16 19.77
CA LYS A 261 -19.84 -42.26 20.74
C LYS A 261 -18.36 -42.58 20.97
N ASP A 262 -17.55 -42.61 19.91
CA ASP A 262 -16.12 -42.94 19.99
C ASP A 262 -15.36 -41.89 20.84
N ARG A 263 -15.70 -40.60 20.69
CA ARG A 263 -15.18 -39.52 21.56
C ARG A 263 -15.56 -39.62 23.03
N LYS A 264 -16.63 -40.35 23.40
CA LYS A 264 -17.00 -40.55 24.82
C LYS A 264 -16.14 -41.63 25.46
N LYS A 265 -15.91 -42.76 24.77
CA LYS A 265 -15.02 -43.83 25.25
C LYS A 265 -13.61 -43.32 25.59
N GLN A 266 -13.00 -42.55 24.69
CA GLN A 266 -11.65 -41.99 24.92
C GLN A 266 -11.58 -41.00 26.10
N ALA A 267 -12.68 -40.32 26.43
CA ALA A 267 -12.74 -39.44 27.60
C ALA A 267 -12.87 -40.23 28.91
N GLU A 268 -13.51 -41.41 28.88
CA GLU A 268 -13.68 -42.29 30.03
C GLU A 268 -12.42 -43.11 30.32
N GLU A 269 -11.63 -43.50 29.30
CA GLU A 269 -10.32 -44.14 29.49
C GLU A 269 -9.30 -43.21 30.18
N LEU A 270 -9.28 -41.91 29.83
CA LEU A 270 -8.31 -40.94 30.35
C LEU A 270 -8.53 -40.52 31.82
N LEU A 271 -9.66 -40.89 32.44
CA LEU A 271 -10.00 -40.53 33.82
C LEU A 271 -9.50 -41.54 34.87
N ASN A 272 -9.08 -42.74 34.46
CA ASN A 272 -8.78 -43.85 35.39
C ASN A 272 -7.29 -44.03 35.73
N SER A 273 -6.38 -43.12 35.33
CA SER A 273 -4.93 -43.40 35.37
C SER A 273 -4.01 -42.26 35.83
N SER A 274 -4.15 -41.78 37.07
CA SER A 274 -3.02 -41.23 37.85
C SER A 274 -3.35 -41.05 39.35
N ALA A 275 -2.63 -41.75 40.24
CA ALA A 275 -2.65 -41.47 41.69
C ALA A 275 -1.42 -42.04 42.43
N THR A 276 -0.46 -41.18 42.79
CA THR A 276 0.63 -41.45 43.77
C THR A 276 1.15 -40.13 44.37
N PRO A 277 1.54 -40.03 45.66
CA PRO A 277 1.72 -38.72 46.32
C PRO A 277 3.14 -38.39 46.88
N SER A 278 3.33 -37.11 47.22
CA SER A 278 4.20 -36.53 48.29
C SER A 278 5.73 -36.58 48.21
N THR A 279 6.42 -35.50 48.65
CA THR A 279 7.32 -35.47 49.85
C THR A 279 8.21 -34.19 49.97
N THR A 280 8.04 -33.47 51.11
CA THR A 280 8.88 -32.48 51.87
C THR A 280 9.93 -31.50 51.25
N SER A 281 9.98 -30.30 51.85
CA SER A 281 11.04 -29.26 51.84
C SER A 281 12.32 -29.61 52.65
N PRO A 282 13.38 -28.76 52.69
CA PRO A 282 13.58 -27.86 53.85
C PRO A 282 14.23 -26.47 53.51
N SER A 283 14.78 -25.77 54.51
CA SER A 283 15.20 -24.34 54.48
C SER A 283 16.55 -24.06 55.20
N ALA A 284 17.28 -23.01 54.76
CA ALA A 284 18.37 -22.26 55.43
C ALA A 284 18.56 -20.90 54.69
N THR A 285 18.98 -19.72 55.21
CA THR A 285 19.66 -19.19 56.43
C THR A 285 21.19 -19.00 56.38
N ASP A 286 21.60 -17.72 56.29
CA ASP A 286 22.78 -17.00 56.83
C ASP A 286 24.25 -17.45 56.58
N ALA A 287 25.10 -16.50 56.16
CA ALA A 287 26.34 -16.09 56.86
C ALA A 287 27.10 -14.92 56.15
N ALA A 288 27.91 -14.17 56.91
CA ALA A 288 28.57 -12.90 56.54
C ALA A 288 30.03 -13.02 56.02
N GLY A 289 30.63 -11.89 55.57
CA GLY A 289 32.09 -11.68 55.69
C GLY A 289 32.79 -10.70 54.71
N LEU A 290 33.51 -9.70 55.28
CA LEU A 290 34.59 -8.87 54.67
C LEU A 290 34.19 -7.92 53.51
N GLY A 291 34.86 -6.79 53.20
CA GLY A 291 35.99 -6.08 53.84
C GLY A 291 37.23 -5.95 52.92
N VAL A 292 37.94 -4.81 52.78
CA VAL A 292 37.75 -3.41 53.27
C VAL A 292 38.51 -2.42 52.34
N ASP A 293 38.29 -1.10 52.51
CA ASP A 293 39.14 0.06 52.14
C ASP A 293 39.39 0.46 50.66
N ALA A 294 39.84 1.68 50.32
CA ALA A 294 39.38 3.06 50.67
C ALA A 294 40.29 4.14 50.02
N ALA A 295 39.90 4.76 48.91
CA ALA A 295 40.50 6.02 48.43
C ALA A 295 39.72 6.67 47.25
N GLU A 296 38.79 7.59 47.56
CA GLU A 296 38.65 8.94 46.97
C GLU A 296 37.34 9.58 47.43
N LYS A 297 37.42 10.77 48.05
CA LYS A 297 36.25 11.53 48.53
C LYS A 297 36.44 13.02 48.24
N ALA A 298 35.92 13.47 47.10
CA ALA A 298 35.65 14.88 46.83
C ALA A 298 34.43 15.02 45.91
N ALA A 299 33.70 16.13 46.06
CA ALA A 299 32.70 16.62 45.10
C ALA A 299 31.53 15.69 44.68
N HIS A 300 30.67 15.28 45.63
CA HIS A 300 29.21 15.35 45.37
C HIS A 300 28.37 15.43 46.65
N ASP A 301 27.65 16.55 46.82
CA ASP A 301 26.63 16.74 47.85
C ASP A 301 25.21 16.74 47.22
N PRO A 302 24.39 15.70 47.43
CA PRO A 302 23.03 15.63 46.89
C PRO A 302 22.04 16.59 47.59
N ALA A 303 22.36 17.12 48.78
CA ALA A 303 21.51 18.10 49.47
C ALA A 303 21.47 19.47 48.76
N ARG A 304 22.54 19.83 48.03
CA ARG A 304 22.57 21.05 47.19
C ARG A 304 21.69 20.93 45.94
N GLN A 305 21.74 19.81 45.22
CA GLN A 305 20.94 19.62 44.00
C GLN A 305 19.43 19.61 44.28
N THR A 306 19.00 18.95 45.35
CA THR A 306 17.57 18.88 45.72
C THR A 306 16.99 20.24 46.13
N LYS A 307 17.79 21.12 46.77
CA LYS A 307 17.40 22.52 47.02
C LYS A 307 17.32 23.36 45.74
N ALA A 308 18.25 23.19 44.80
CA ALA A 308 18.23 23.91 43.52
C ALA A 308 16.98 23.56 42.67
N VAL A 309 16.60 22.28 42.62
CA VAL A 309 15.39 21.82 41.90
C VAL A 309 14.11 22.33 42.57
N LYS A 310 14.02 22.33 43.91
CA LYS A 310 12.86 22.90 44.62
C LYS A 310 12.70 24.41 44.37
N ARG A 311 13.79 25.15 44.22
CA ARG A 311 13.74 26.60 43.98
C ARG A 311 13.16 26.95 42.60
N ARG A 312 13.68 26.31 41.53
CA ARG A 312 13.12 26.49 40.16
C ARG A 312 11.62 26.18 40.11
N LYS A 313 11.17 25.14 40.81
CA LYS A 313 9.75 24.77 40.84
C LYS A 313 8.81 25.82 41.43
N HIS A 314 9.29 26.73 42.28
CA HIS A 314 8.51 27.87 42.75
C HIS A 314 8.57 29.06 41.77
N GLU A 315 9.72 29.26 41.14
CA GLU A 315 9.94 30.33 40.15
C GLU A 315 9.14 30.05 38.84
N GLU A 316 9.08 28.79 38.39
CA GLU A 316 8.24 28.33 37.26
C GLU A 316 6.73 28.38 37.56
N ALA A 317 6.32 28.17 38.82
CA ALA A 317 4.91 28.19 39.21
C ALA A 317 4.29 29.60 39.09
N ALA A 318 5.03 30.63 39.47
CA ALA A 318 4.61 32.02 39.27
C ALA A 318 4.55 32.40 37.78
N LEU A 319 5.47 31.87 36.97
CA LEU A 319 5.55 32.15 35.54
C LEU A 319 4.37 31.52 34.76
N MET A 320 3.92 30.32 35.16
CA MET A 320 2.68 29.73 34.64
C MET A 320 1.43 30.57 34.96
N GLN A 321 1.40 31.26 36.09
CA GLN A 321 0.25 32.09 36.49
C GLN A 321 0.17 33.39 35.65
N HIS A 322 1.30 34.00 35.28
CA HIS A 322 1.30 35.09 34.30
C HIS A 322 0.86 34.64 32.89
N LEU A 323 1.10 33.38 32.52
CA LEU A 323 0.69 32.83 31.24
C LEU A 323 -0.80 32.48 31.15
N SER A 324 -1.47 32.14 32.27
CA SER A 324 -2.93 31.96 32.25
C SER A 324 -3.67 33.26 31.99
N ASP A 325 -3.21 34.34 32.63
CA ASP A 325 -3.93 35.62 32.61
C ASP A 325 -3.79 36.29 31.23
N SER A 326 -2.59 36.24 30.64
CA SER A 326 -2.33 36.74 29.27
C SER A 326 -3.02 35.95 28.15
N ILE A 327 -3.62 34.78 28.43
CA ILE A 327 -4.37 33.97 27.46
C ILE A 327 -5.87 34.32 27.45
N LEU A 328 -6.37 34.98 28.49
CA LEU A 328 -7.81 35.31 28.62
C LEU A 328 -8.16 36.73 28.14
N ASP A 329 -7.17 37.61 28.01
CA ASP A 329 -7.37 39.07 27.90
C ASP A 329 -7.25 39.63 26.46
N ASN A 330 -7.44 38.80 25.42
CA ASN A 330 -7.51 39.24 24.02
C ASN A 330 -8.55 38.47 23.19
N ASP A 331 -9.49 39.20 22.61
CA ASP A 331 -10.83 38.73 22.22
C ASP A 331 -10.90 38.12 20.79
N LEU A 332 -9.94 37.26 20.44
CA LEU A 332 -9.71 36.85 19.03
C LEU A 332 -9.28 35.38 18.82
N VAL A 333 -9.91 34.44 19.55
CA VAL A 333 -9.75 33.00 19.31
C VAL A 333 -11.09 32.34 18.95
N ALA A 334 -11.16 31.74 17.75
CA ALA A 334 -12.35 31.04 17.26
C ALA A 334 -12.64 29.77 18.09
N SER A 335 -13.59 29.87 19.04
CA SER A 335 -13.99 28.75 19.88
C SER A 335 -14.55 27.57 19.08
N THR A 336 -13.80 26.47 19.05
CA THR A 336 -14.27 25.18 18.52
C THR A 336 -15.14 24.40 19.53
N ARG A 337 -15.32 24.92 20.76
CA ARG A 337 -16.35 24.43 21.68
C ARG A 337 -17.71 24.94 21.20
N ARG A 338 -18.60 24.02 20.82
CA ARG A 338 -20.01 24.36 20.58
C ARG A 338 -20.57 25.04 21.83
N LEU A 339 -21.07 26.26 21.67
CA LEU A 339 -21.86 26.94 22.70
C LEU A 339 -23.01 26.02 23.13
N VAL A 340 -23.25 25.90 24.44
CA VAL A 340 -24.30 25.02 24.98
C VAL A 340 -25.69 25.39 24.41
N THR A 341 -25.90 26.67 24.13
CA THR A 341 -27.08 27.24 23.45
C THR A 341 -27.25 26.83 21.97
N LYS A 342 -26.29 26.10 21.38
CA LYS A 342 -26.40 25.50 20.03
C LYS A 342 -26.59 23.98 20.06
N ILE A 343 -26.89 23.40 21.21
CA ILE A 343 -27.47 22.06 21.31
C ILE A 343 -29.00 22.24 21.27
N PRO A 344 -29.72 21.64 20.31
CA PRO A 344 -31.18 21.59 20.38
C PRO A 344 -31.58 20.86 21.66
N VAL A 345 -32.30 21.55 22.54
CA VAL A 345 -32.91 20.95 23.72
C VAL A 345 -34.29 20.46 23.31
N GLU A 346 -34.59 19.20 23.61
CA GLU A 346 -35.91 18.64 23.42
C GLU A 346 -36.85 19.23 24.48
N HIS A 347 -38.03 19.66 24.07
CA HIS A 347 -39.02 20.31 24.93
C HIS A 347 -40.27 19.44 25.01
N TYR A 348 -40.96 19.47 26.15
CA TYR A 348 -42.28 18.88 26.22
C TYR A 348 -43.28 19.84 25.57
N ASP A 349 -44.10 19.33 24.66
CA ASP A 349 -45.27 20.08 24.15
C ASP A 349 -46.40 20.10 25.18
N ASP A 350 -47.43 20.92 24.92
CA ASP A 350 -48.59 21.08 25.82
C ASP A 350 -49.41 19.78 25.98
N GLU A 351 -49.17 18.78 25.13
CA GLU A 351 -49.76 17.44 25.17
C GLU A 351 -48.89 16.44 25.98
N GLY A 352 -47.69 16.85 26.42
CA GLY A 352 -46.78 16.08 27.26
C GLY A 352 -45.81 15.17 26.49
N ASN A 353 -45.71 15.28 25.16
CA ASN A 353 -44.76 14.51 24.35
C ASN A 353 -43.41 15.22 24.26
N LEU A 354 -42.33 14.46 24.11
CA LEU A 354 -40.98 15.01 23.99
C LEU A 354 -40.71 15.38 22.51
N ALA A 355 -40.82 16.66 22.20
CA ALA A 355 -40.67 17.21 20.85
C ALA A 355 -39.30 17.86 20.65
N HIS A 356 -38.63 17.50 19.55
CA HIS A 356 -37.45 18.21 19.05
C HIS A 356 -37.89 19.47 18.31
N PRO A 357 -37.20 20.63 18.44
CA PRO A 357 -37.59 21.92 17.82
C PRO A 357 -37.58 21.97 16.28
N SER A 358 -37.41 20.82 15.61
CA SER A 358 -37.67 20.63 14.18
C SER A 358 -39.03 19.99 13.87
N GLY A 359 -39.95 19.94 14.84
CA GLY A 359 -41.26 19.29 14.69
C GLY A 359 -41.23 17.75 14.68
N PHE A 360 -40.15 17.14 15.19
CA PHE A 360 -40.04 15.67 15.28
C PHE A 360 -40.36 15.23 16.72
N ILE A 361 -41.47 14.52 16.89
CA ILE A 361 -41.89 13.94 18.18
C ILE A 361 -41.06 12.66 18.41
N VAL A 362 -40.34 12.61 19.52
CA VAL A 362 -39.51 11.45 19.89
C VAL A 362 -40.42 10.34 20.42
N PRO A 363 -40.45 9.12 19.82
CA PRO A 363 -41.34 8.06 20.27
C PRO A 363 -41.04 7.62 21.71
N GLY A 364 -41.96 7.95 22.63
CA GLY A 364 -41.85 7.58 24.04
C GLY A 364 -41.77 6.06 24.27
N LYS A 365 -41.22 5.65 25.42
CA LYS A 365 -40.92 4.25 25.78
C LYS A 365 -42.10 3.25 25.74
N GLY A 366 -43.34 3.71 25.50
CA GLY A 366 -44.52 2.84 25.30
C GLY A 366 -44.86 2.50 23.84
N HIS A 367 -44.31 3.19 22.83
CA HIS A 367 -44.82 3.11 21.45
C HIS A 367 -44.05 2.19 20.49
N SER A 368 -43.16 1.33 21.00
CA SER A 368 -42.56 0.26 20.18
C SER A 368 -43.54 -0.91 20.02
N SER A 369 -43.93 -1.21 18.79
CA SER A 369 -44.92 -2.25 18.48
C SER A 369 -44.50 -3.64 19.02
N SER A 370 -45.20 -4.10 20.07
CA SER A 370 -44.90 -5.34 20.80
C SER A 370 -45.41 -6.63 20.12
N SER A 371 -45.99 -6.52 18.92
CA SER A 371 -46.79 -7.56 18.24
C SER A 371 -45.99 -8.68 17.55
N ASN A 372 -44.68 -8.81 17.77
CA ASN A 372 -43.90 -9.93 17.20
C ASN A 372 -42.85 -10.50 18.19
N PRO A 373 -43.17 -11.58 18.93
CA PRO A 373 -42.30 -12.14 19.96
C PRO A 373 -41.05 -12.85 19.41
N ALA A 374 -41.02 -13.23 18.12
CA ALA A 374 -39.81 -13.79 17.51
C ALA A 374 -38.68 -12.75 17.46
N ARG A 375 -39.01 -11.52 17.06
CA ARG A 375 -38.06 -10.41 16.91
C ARG A 375 -37.52 -9.88 18.24
N ALA A 376 -38.27 -10.08 19.34
CA ALA A 376 -37.80 -9.80 20.69
C ALA A 376 -36.71 -10.80 21.13
N LYS A 377 -36.92 -12.09 20.86
CA LYS A 377 -35.92 -13.14 21.13
C LYS A 377 -34.67 -12.99 20.28
N GLU A 378 -34.82 -12.64 19.01
CA GLU A 378 -33.72 -12.33 18.09
C GLU A 378 -32.83 -11.22 18.66
N ARG A 379 -33.39 -10.06 19.00
CA ARG A 379 -32.65 -8.96 19.63
C ARG A 379 -31.96 -9.35 20.94
N SER A 380 -32.61 -10.09 21.84
CA SER A 380 -31.95 -10.53 23.08
C SER A 380 -30.73 -11.43 22.83
N ARG A 381 -30.73 -12.17 21.71
CA ARG A 381 -29.62 -13.03 21.31
C ARG A 381 -28.49 -12.23 20.67
N ASP A 382 -28.84 -11.25 19.83
CA ASP A 382 -27.88 -10.31 19.24
C ASP A 382 -27.20 -9.46 20.33
N GLU A 383 -27.95 -8.97 21.33
CA GLU A 383 -27.42 -8.20 22.46
C GLU A 383 -26.46 -9.02 23.33
N ASP A 384 -26.74 -10.30 23.60
CA ASP A 384 -25.83 -11.17 24.35
C ASP A 384 -24.63 -11.63 23.51
N GLU A 385 -24.79 -11.84 22.20
CA GLU A 385 -23.66 -12.17 21.30
C GLU A 385 -22.77 -10.94 21.04
N GLU A 386 -23.32 -9.73 20.95
CA GLU A 386 -22.56 -8.48 20.93
C GLU A 386 -21.86 -8.24 22.28
N ARG A 387 -22.57 -8.40 23.42
CA ARG A 387 -21.97 -8.28 24.76
C ARG A 387 -20.82 -9.27 24.93
N ALA A 388 -20.98 -10.52 24.48
CA ALA A 388 -19.91 -11.52 24.48
C ALA A 388 -18.74 -11.13 23.56
N ALA A 389 -19.01 -10.59 22.36
CA ALA A 389 -17.98 -10.11 21.44
C ALA A 389 -17.21 -8.89 22.01
N GLN A 390 -17.92 -7.94 22.64
CA GLN A 390 -17.30 -6.80 23.33
C GLN A 390 -16.45 -7.28 24.53
N THR A 391 -16.94 -8.21 25.36
CA THR A 391 -16.16 -8.82 26.46
C THR A 391 -14.92 -9.55 25.93
N ALA A 392 -15.04 -10.33 24.85
CA ALA A 392 -13.89 -10.99 24.22
C ALA A 392 -12.88 -9.97 23.68
N ALA A 393 -13.33 -8.89 23.03
CA ALA A 393 -12.48 -7.80 22.54
C ALA A 393 -11.92 -6.90 23.66
N VAL A 394 -12.39 -7.02 24.91
CA VAL A 394 -11.75 -6.45 26.10
C VAL A 394 -10.71 -7.42 26.65
N ALA A 395 -11.03 -8.70 26.78
CA ALA A 395 -10.08 -9.74 27.23
C ALA A 395 -8.85 -9.85 26.29
N GLU A 396 -9.06 -9.77 24.97
CA GLU A 396 -7.97 -9.73 23.99
C GLU A 396 -7.09 -8.47 24.16
N ARG A 397 -7.67 -7.32 24.50
CA ARG A 397 -6.90 -6.09 24.81
C ARG A 397 -6.10 -6.17 26.10
N VAL A 398 -6.57 -6.96 27.09
CA VAL A 398 -5.82 -7.21 28.34
C VAL A 398 -4.66 -8.20 28.13
N LEU A 399 -4.75 -9.06 27.10
CA LEU A 399 -3.67 -9.98 26.70
C LEU A 399 -2.74 -9.40 25.62
N GLU A 400 -3.19 -8.46 24.77
CA GLU A 400 -2.28 -7.64 23.93
C GLU A 400 -1.31 -6.79 24.78
N SER A 401 -1.55 -6.65 26.09
CA SER A 401 -0.64 -6.05 27.07
C SER A 401 0.34 -7.03 27.74
N ASP A 402 0.59 -8.22 27.17
CA ASP A 402 1.66 -9.13 27.59
C ASP A 402 3.06 -8.51 27.41
N LEU A 403 3.58 -7.87 28.47
CA LEU A 403 4.95 -7.33 28.56
C LEU A 403 6.05 -8.39 28.38
N ASP A 404 5.73 -9.67 28.53
CA ASP A 404 6.68 -10.78 28.63
C ASP A 404 7.61 -10.93 27.42
N HIS A 405 7.19 -10.52 26.22
CA HIS A 405 8.05 -10.55 25.04
C HIS A 405 9.14 -9.45 25.01
N MET A 406 9.06 -8.42 25.86
CA MET A 406 10.14 -7.41 25.99
C MET A 406 11.13 -7.72 27.14
N HIS A 407 10.74 -8.52 28.13
CA HIS A 407 11.56 -8.72 29.34
C HIS A 407 12.83 -9.58 29.14
N SER A 408 13.04 -10.20 27.98
CA SER A 408 14.24 -11.01 27.71
C SER A 408 15.48 -10.22 27.23
N ALA A 409 15.37 -8.91 26.95
CA ALA A 409 16.45 -8.15 26.30
C ALA A 409 17.04 -6.98 27.11
N MET A 410 16.24 -6.25 27.91
CA MET A 410 16.74 -5.10 28.68
C MET A 410 16.11 -4.96 30.08
N ALA A 411 16.97 -4.61 31.05
CA ALA A 411 16.69 -4.14 32.41
C ALA A 411 15.55 -4.85 33.19
N SER A 412 15.93 -5.71 34.16
CA SER A 412 15.01 -6.42 35.06
C SER A 412 14.15 -5.47 35.93
N THR A 413 12.99 -5.07 35.40
CA THR A 413 11.95 -4.31 36.10
C THR A 413 10.80 -5.24 36.57
N ARG A 414 11.14 -6.24 37.40
CA ARG A 414 10.12 -7.10 38.06
C ARG A 414 8.97 -6.24 38.62
N PRO A 415 7.70 -6.49 38.24
CA PRO A 415 6.57 -5.78 38.82
C PRO A 415 6.45 -6.16 40.30
N ARG A 416 6.92 -5.27 41.19
CA ARG A 416 6.66 -5.41 42.63
C ARG A 416 5.15 -5.25 42.84
N SER A 417 4.53 -6.21 43.51
CA SER A 417 3.09 -6.26 43.86
C SER A 417 2.61 -5.16 44.83
N HIS A 418 3.43 -4.12 45.03
CA HIS A 418 3.22 -2.98 45.93
C HIS A 418 3.29 -1.64 45.18
N LYS A 419 3.17 -1.66 43.84
CA LYS A 419 3.28 -0.46 42.98
C LYS A 419 1.94 0.15 42.55
N VAL A 420 0.82 -0.42 42.99
CA VAL A 420 -0.40 0.36 43.26
C VAL A 420 -0.17 1.03 44.61
N PRO A 421 -0.40 2.35 44.79
CA PRO A 421 -0.28 2.98 46.09
C PRO A 421 -1.35 2.39 47.00
N PHE A 422 -0.94 1.64 48.02
CA PHE A 422 -1.88 1.06 48.96
C PHE A 422 -2.55 2.17 49.77
N GLU A 423 -3.84 1.98 50.03
CA GLU A 423 -4.61 2.90 50.85
C GLU A 423 -4.08 2.85 52.29
N ILE A 424 -3.82 4.00 52.88
CA ILE A 424 -3.36 4.10 54.26
C ILE A 424 -4.61 4.02 55.15
N ARG A 425 -4.60 3.07 56.09
CA ARG A 425 -5.56 3.06 57.21
C ARG A 425 -5.13 4.09 58.23
N GLU A 426 -5.97 5.09 58.45
CA GLU A 426 -5.82 6.04 59.54
C GLU A 426 -6.34 5.44 60.86
N PRO A 427 -5.94 5.99 62.03
CA PRO A 427 -6.34 5.44 63.33
C PRO A 427 -7.83 5.58 63.64
N ASP A 428 -8.59 6.35 62.83
CA ASP A 428 -10.05 6.40 62.85
C ASP A 428 -10.72 5.21 62.13
N GLY A 429 -9.93 4.32 61.52
CA GLY A 429 -10.40 3.19 60.71
C GLY A 429 -10.71 3.55 59.26
N THR A 430 -10.64 4.82 58.87
CA THR A 430 -10.85 5.25 57.49
C THR A 430 -9.67 4.86 56.61
N VAL A 431 -9.95 4.73 55.30
CA VAL A 431 -9.03 4.18 54.31
C VAL A 431 -8.79 5.27 53.26
N LYS A 432 -7.65 5.96 53.32
CA LYS A 432 -7.34 7.12 52.49
C LYS A 432 -6.17 6.86 51.56
N HIS A 433 -6.27 7.25 50.30
CA HIS A 433 -5.14 7.23 49.36
C HIS A 433 -4.12 8.32 49.75
N PRO A 434 -2.79 8.14 49.56
CA PRO A 434 -1.77 9.14 49.92
C PRO A 434 -1.89 10.53 49.24
N SER A 435 -2.85 10.70 48.32
CA SER A 435 -3.22 11.99 47.73
C SER A 435 -4.39 12.70 48.43
N GLY A 436 -4.84 12.22 49.60
CA GLY A 436 -6.00 12.76 50.32
C GLY A 436 -7.37 12.34 49.75
N PHE A 437 -7.40 11.49 48.72
CA PHE A 437 -8.65 10.98 48.16
C PHE A 437 -9.17 9.79 49.00
N VAL A 438 -10.46 9.82 49.36
CA VAL A 438 -11.13 8.73 50.07
C VAL A 438 -12.05 8.01 49.08
N PRO A 439 -11.73 6.78 48.65
CA PRO A 439 -12.60 6.02 47.77
C PRO A 439 -13.89 5.60 48.52
N PRO A 440 -15.06 5.56 47.86
CA PRO A 440 -16.33 5.19 48.50
C PRO A 440 -16.45 3.70 48.83
N THR A 441 -15.44 2.89 48.49
CA THR A 441 -15.35 1.46 48.83
C THR A 441 -13.86 1.10 48.90
N PRO A 442 -13.32 0.64 50.05
CA PRO A 442 -11.93 0.22 50.19
C PRO A 442 -11.54 -0.87 49.19
N ALA A 443 -10.32 -0.81 48.66
CA ALA A 443 -9.83 -1.78 47.67
C ALA A 443 -9.81 -3.24 48.19
N ASN A 444 -9.82 -3.43 49.50
CA ASN A 444 -9.87 -4.73 50.18
C ASN A 444 -11.29 -5.30 50.43
N GLU A 445 -12.36 -4.55 50.12
CA GLU A 445 -13.73 -5.07 50.15
C GLU A 445 -14.21 -5.66 48.81
N PHE A 446 -13.45 -5.45 47.73
CA PHE A 446 -13.68 -6.09 46.44
C PHE A 446 -13.42 -7.61 46.55
N LYS A 447 -14.49 -8.38 46.79
CA LYS A 447 -14.48 -9.84 46.82
C LYS A 447 -14.23 -10.41 45.41
N TYR A 448 -12.96 -10.61 45.07
CA TYR A 448 -12.55 -11.37 43.89
C TYR A 448 -12.99 -12.83 44.02
N SER A 449 -14.16 -13.17 43.48
CA SER A 449 -14.69 -14.53 43.45
C SER A 449 -14.03 -15.38 42.36
N ASP A 450 -13.38 -16.47 42.77
CA ASP A 450 -12.87 -17.61 42.00
C ASP A 450 -12.46 -17.32 40.54
N SER A 451 -11.27 -16.75 40.37
CA SER A 451 -10.57 -16.61 39.07
C SER A 451 -10.52 -17.90 38.25
N VAL A 452 -10.45 -19.06 38.92
CA VAL A 452 -10.48 -20.42 38.34
C VAL A 452 -11.74 -20.68 37.50
N SER A 453 -12.86 -20.03 37.82
CA SER A 453 -14.10 -20.12 37.03
C SER A 453 -13.98 -19.39 35.68
N LEU A 454 -13.34 -18.21 35.70
CA LEU A 454 -13.18 -17.32 34.55
C LEU A 454 -12.23 -17.94 33.50
N GLU A 455 -11.10 -18.49 33.95
CA GLU A 455 -10.11 -19.15 33.08
C GLU A 455 -10.70 -20.34 32.31
N ARG A 456 -11.57 -21.14 32.95
CA ARG A 456 -12.27 -22.27 32.30
C ARG A 456 -13.21 -21.80 31.19
N GLY A 457 -13.94 -20.71 31.42
CA GLY A 457 -14.79 -20.09 30.41
C GLY A 457 -13.98 -19.58 29.21
N LEU A 458 -12.96 -18.76 29.48
CA LEU A 458 -12.07 -18.17 28.48
C LEU A 458 -11.36 -19.22 27.63
N SER A 459 -10.75 -20.23 28.26
CA SER A 459 -10.05 -21.32 27.56
C SER A 459 -10.95 -22.07 26.58
N SER A 460 -12.22 -22.25 26.95
CA SER A 460 -13.24 -22.92 26.12
C SER A 460 -13.75 -22.04 24.96
N ALA A 461 -13.82 -20.72 25.15
CA ALA A 461 -14.16 -19.77 24.09
C ALA A 461 -13.01 -19.62 23.07
N ILE A 462 -11.79 -19.37 23.56
CA ILE A 462 -10.57 -19.20 22.75
C ILE A 462 -10.30 -20.44 21.89
N SER A 463 -10.52 -21.64 22.42
CA SER A 463 -10.36 -22.89 21.66
C SER A 463 -11.38 -23.03 20.51
N ARG A 464 -12.60 -22.50 20.67
CA ARG A 464 -13.62 -22.48 19.61
C ARG A 464 -13.34 -21.44 18.53
N GLN A 465 -12.84 -20.27 18.92
CA GLN A 465 -12.40 -19.23 17.98
C GLN A 465 -11.23 -19.72 17.11
N ARG A 466 -10.18 -20.25 17.75
CA ARG A 466 -8.97 -20.77 17.07
C ARG A 466 -9.25 -21.95 16.11
N ALA A 467 -10.36 -22.67 16.29
CA ALA A 467 -10.81 -23.69 15.33
C ALA A 467 -11.34 -23.05 14.03
N ARG A 468 -12.27 -22.08 14.15
CA ARG A 468 -12.83 -21.32 13.02
C ARG A 468 -11.74 -20.57 12.24
N ASP A 469 -10.77 -19.97 12.94
CA ASP A 469 -9.66 -19.26 12.31
C ASP A 469 -8.66 -20.17 11.59
N ALA A 470 -8.60 -21.46 11.95
CA ALA A 470 -7.79 -22.45 11.24
C ALA A 470 -8.46 -22.88 9.93
N GLU A 471 -9.79 -23.02 9.94
CA GLU A 471 -10.60 -23.34 8.75
C GLU A 471 -10.55 -22.19 7.72
N ASN A 472 -10.79 -20.96 8.16
CA ASN A 472 -10.73 -19.76 7.30
C ASN A 472 -9.34 -19.50 6.69
N LYS A 473 -8.26 -20.06 7.25
CA LYS A 473 -6.88 -19.96 6.72
C LYS A 473 -6.49 -21.10 5.78
N SER A 474 -7.40 -22.03 5.47
CA SER A 474 -7.13 -23.12 4.51
C SER A 474 -7.51 -22.79 3.06
N SER A 475 -8.33 -21.76 2.83
CA SER A 475 -8.93 -21.39 1.53
C SER A 475 -8.01 -20.68 0.53
N THR A 476 -6.77 -20.34 0.90
CA THR A 476 -5.92 -19.41 0.14
C THR A 476 -4.55 -19.97 -0.31
N ILE A 477 -4.34 -21.29 -0.25
CA ILE A 477 -3.13 -21.94 -0.80
C ILE A 477 -3.50 -23.17 -1.64
N ILE A 478 -3.85 -22.96 -2.91
CA ILE A 478 -3.81 -23.98 -3.96
C ILE A 478 -2.96 -23.44 -5.13
N LYS A 479 -2.02 -24.26 -5.61
CA LYS A 479 -1.25 -23.97 -6.84
C LYS A 479 -2.04 -24.44 -8.06
N GLY A 480 -2.04 -23.64 -9.13
CA GLY A 480 -2.50 -24.07 -10.46
C GLY A 480 -3.54 -23.14 -11.07
N ARG A 481 -3.41 -22.88 -12.38
CA ARG A 481 -4.44 -22.18 -13.17
C ARG A 481 -5.54 -23.17 -13.54
N GLY A 482 -6.54 -23.31 -12.67
CA GLY A 482 -7.80 -23.96 -13.04
C GLY A 482 -8.70 -23.00 -13.83
N LEU A 483 -9.17 -23.41 -15.01
CA LEU A 483 -10.21 -22.67 -15.73
C LEU A 483 -11.55 -22.88 -15.03
N HIS A 484 -12.34 -21.81 -14.84
CA HIS A 484 -13.65 -21.93 -14.19
C HIS A 484 -14.67 -22.60 -15.14
N THR A 485 -15.13 -23.79 -14.73
CA THR A 485 -16.06 -24.65 -15.50
C THR A 485 -17.47 -24.08 -15.67
N THR A 486 -17.80 -22.96 -15.03
CA THR A 486 -19.08 -22.25 -15.19
C THR A 486 -19.22 -21.47 -16.51
N ALA A 487 -18.14 -21.32 -17.28
CA ALA A 487 -18.18 -20.68 -18.61
C ALA A 487 -18.64 -21.64 -19.73
N ILE A 488 -18.45 -22.95 -19.57
CA ILE A 488 -18.70 -23.94 -20.63
C ILE A 488 -20.20 -24.27 -20.77
N VAL A 489 -20.95 -24.28 -19.67
CA VAL A 489 -22.39 -24.61 -19.61
C VAL A 489 -23.29 -23.47 -20.15
N ARG A 490 -22.72 -22.41 -20.73
CA ARG A 490 -23.45 -21.34 -21.44
C ARG A 490 -23.00 -21.13 -22.89
N ALA A 491 -22.18 -22.03 -23.42
CA ALA A 491 -21.73 -22.04 -24.82
C ALA A 491 -22.49 -23.06 -25.69
N SER A 492 -23.44 -23.81 -25.10
CA SER A 492 -24.16 -24.92 -25.75
C SER A 492 -25.56 -24.56 -26.30
N GLU A 493 -26.05 -23.34 -26.07
CA GLU A 493 -27.40 -22.90 -26.46
C GLU A 493 -27.37 -21.78 -27.52
N VAL A 494 -26.66 -22.03 -28.63
CA VAL A 494 -26.81 -21.27 -29.88
C VAL A 494 -26.92 -22.28 -31.03
N ALA A 495 -28.14 -22.52 -31.51
CA ALA A 495 -28.37 -23.36 -32.68
C ALA A 495 -27.85 -22.66 -33.95
N LEU A 496 -26.89 -23.27 -34.63
CA LEU A 496 -26.39 -22.82 -35.93
C LEU A 496 -27.10 -23.56 -37.07
N PRO A 497 -27.39 -22.89 -38.21
CA PRO A 497 -28.14 -23.49 -39.32
C PRO A 497 -27.32 -24.56 -40.07
N PRO A 498 -27.96 -25.66 -40.53
CA PRO A 498 -27.25 -26.89 -40.95
C PRO A 498 -26.79 -26.87 -42.42
N HIS A 499 -25.94 -25.91 -42.82
CA HIS A 499 -25.45 -25.81 -44.21
C HIS A 499 -23.94 -25.58 -44.38
N LEU A 500 -23.15 -25.68 -43.30
CA LEU A 500 -21.69 -25.46 -43.31
C LEU A 500 -20.89 -26.68 -42.83
N LEU A 501 -21.32 -27.88 -43.23
CA LEU A 501 -20.59 -29.14 -43.01
C LEU A 501 -20.47 -29.94 -44.32
N GLN A 502 -19.49 -29.57 -45.14
CA GLN A 502 -18.91 -30.45 -46.14
C GLN A 502 -17.38 -30.46 -45.93
N PRO A 503 -16.73 -31.64 -45.85
CA PRO A 503 -15.28 -31.73 -45.74
C PRO A 503 -14.62 -31.46 -47.10
N VAL A 504 -13.61 -30.59 -47.13
CA VAL A 504 -12.73 -30.43 -48.29
C VAL A 504 -11.68 -31.56 -48.25
N PRO A 505 -11.42 -32.28 -49.35
CA PRO A 505 -10.43 -33.35 -49.37
C PRO A 505 -9.00 -32.82 -49.26
N VAL A 506 -8.13 -33.60 -48.63
CA VAL A 506 -6.68 -33.35 -48.55
C VAL A 506 -6.03 -33.85 -49.84
N PRO A 507 -5.17 -33.06 -50.52
CA PRO A 507 -4.41 -33.56 -51.67
C PRO A 507 -3.31 -34.53 -51.22
N GLU A 508 -3.10 -35.60 -52.00
CA GLU A 508 -2.11 -36.63 -51.71
C GLU A 508 -0.68 -36.19 -52.07
N VAL A 509 0.32 -36.89 -51.52
CA VAL A 509 1.75 -36.56 -51.68
C VAL A 509 2.39 -37.51 -52.70
N ASP A 510 2.51 -37.05 -53.95
CA ASP A 510 3.36 -37.72 -54.93
C ASP A 510 4.85 -37.52 -54.59
N SER A 511 5.62 -38.61 -54.70
CA SER A 511 6.98 -38.70 -54.18
C SER A 511 7.90 -39.52 -55.10
N GLN A 512 8.40 -38.89 -56.17
CA GLN A 512 9.39 -39.51 -57.07
C GLN A 512 10.45 -38.52 -57.58
N ILE A 513 11.57 -39.12 -58.01
CA ILE A 513 12.76 -38.55 -58.69
C ILE A 513 13.83 -38.00 -57.74
N SER A 514 15.08 -38.37 -58.07
CA SER A 514 16.30 -38.23 -57.26
C SER A 514 17.44 -37.68 -58.14
N SER A 515 18.51 -37.16 -57.51
CA SER A 515 19.75 -36.67 -58.17
C SER A 515 19.55 -35.34 -58.95
N GLU A 516 20.50 -34.39 -59.02
CA GLU A 516 21.95 -34.46 -58.80
C GLU A 516 22.52 -33.31 -57.93
N LEU A 517 23.84 -33.09 -57.99
CA LEU A 517 24.68 -32.27 -57.12
C LEU A 517 24.67 -30.76 -57.47
N SER A 518 24.63 -29.90 -56.44
CA SER A 518 25.52 -28.73 -56.34
C SER A 518 25.57 -28.20 -54.89
N GLU A 519 26.76 -28.11 -54.30
CA GLU A 519 26.96 -27.41 -53.02
C GLU A 519 27.19 -25.90 -53.23
N SER A 520 27.07 -25.12 -52.16
CA SER A 520 27.17 -23.64 -52.05
C SER A 520 25.88 -22.83 -52.34
N GLU A 521 25.81 -21.64 -51.75
CA GLU A 521 24.72 -20.65 -51.80
C GLU A 521 23.33 -21.06 -51.29
N LEU A 522 23.17 -21.27 -49.96
CA LEU A 522 21.92 -20.93 -49.23
C LEU A 522 22.11 -20.99 -47.70
N ASN A 523 22.03 -19.85 -47.00
CA ASN A 523 21.96 -19.78 -45.53
C ASN A 523 21.50 -18.37 -45.05
N SER A 524 20.30 -17.93 -45.46
CA SER A 524 19.81 -16.58 -45.15
C SER A 524 18.28 -16.40 -45.01
N GLU A 525 17.45 -17.44 -45.19
CA GLU A 525 15.98 -17.26 -45.33
C GLU A 525 15.09 -18.03 -44.34
N VAL A 526 15.64 -18.81 -43.39
CA VAL A 526 14.84 -19.76 -42.60
C VAL A 526 14.16 -19.13 -41.36
N ASP A 527 14.75 -18.11 -40.73
CA ASP A 527 14.25 -17.58 -39.43
C ASP A 527 13.09 -16.56 -39.53
N SER A 528 12.60 -16.22 -40.72
CA SER A 528 11.58 -15.16 -40.91
C SER A 528 10.12 -15.54 -40.59
N GLN A 529 9.82 -16.77 -40.15
CA GLN A 529 8.42 -17.26 -40.03
C GLN A 529 7.84 -17.34 -38.60
N VAL A 530 8.53 -16.89 -37.55
CA VAL A 530 8.02 -16.96 -36.17
C VAL A 530 7.55 -15.60 -35.64
N SER A 531 6.30 -15.55 -35.17
CA SER A 531 5.70 -14.42 -34.42
C SER A 531 5.28 -13.15 -35.18
N SER A 532 5.01 -13.22 -36.50
CA SER A 532 4.23 -12.22 -37.24
C SER A 532 2.72 -12.25 -36.89
N ARG A 533 2.41 -12.12 -35.60
CA ARG A 533 1.03 -12.13 -35.07
C ARG A 533 0.24 -10.99 -35.74
N PRO A 534 -0.83 -11.26 -36.51
CA PRO A 534 -1.43 -10.26 -37.38
C PRO A 534 -1.93 -9.07 -36.58
N SER A 535 -1.26 -7.93 -36.77
CA SER A 535 -1.69 -6.66 -36.25
C SER A 535 -3.05 -6.35 -36.86
N LYS A 536 -4.08 -6.20 -36.01
CA LYS A 536 -5.35 -5.63 -36.46
C LYS A 536 -5.02 -4.25 -37.03
N SER A 537 -5.28 -4.05 -38.32
CA SER A 537 -5.03 -2.77 -38.99
C SER A 537 -5.65 -1.65 -38.15
N GLU A 538 -4.83 -0.69 -37.71
CA GLU A 538 -5.34 0.45 -36.96
C GLU A 538 -6.36 1.18 -37.84
N PRO A 539 -7.59 1.42 -37.36
CA PRO A 539 -8.69 1.81 -38.23
C PRO A 539 -8.40 3.18 -38.85
N ASP A 540 -8.59 3.30 -40.16
CA ASP A 540 -8.04 4.38 -41.01
C ASP A 540 -8.21 5.80 -40.46
N HIS A 541 -9.33 6.06 -39.77
CA HIS A 541 -9.60 7.34 -39.11
C HIS A 541 -8.55 7.75 -38.07
N VAL A 542 -7.94 6.80 -37.34
CA VAL A 542 -6.86 7.06 -36.38
C VAL A 542 -5.59 7.46 -37.12
N SER A 543 -5.24 6.75 -38.19
CA SER A 543 -4.10 7.12 -39.05
C SER A 543 -4.27 8.53 -39.64
N ALA A 544 -5.47 8.85 -40.14
CA ALA A 544 -5.82 10.17 -40.65
C ALA A 544 -5.89 11.29 -39.59
N ILE A 545 -6.04 10.95 -38.31
CA ILE A 545 -5.91 11.89 -37.18
C ILE A 545 -4.44 12.12 -36.85
N ARG A 546 -3.64 11.05 -36.74
CA ARG A 546 -2.19 11.11 -36.46
C ARG A 546 -1.41 11.89 -37.52
N ALA A 547 -1.70 11.65 -38.80
CA ALA A 547 -1.09 12.38 -39.91
C ALA A 547 -1.31 13.91 -39.83
N LYS A 548 -2.34 14.36 -39.09
CA LYS A 548 -2.62 15.79 -38.87
C LYS A 548 -1.97 16.33 -37.59
N TYR A 549 -1.96 15.57 -36.49
CA TYR A 549 -1.43 16.09 -35.23
C TYR A 549 0.08 15.91 -35.08
N LEU A 550 0.69 14.86 -35.64
CA LEU A 550 2.12 14.59 -35.44
C LEU A 550 3.02 15.77 -35.89
N PRO A 551 2.80 16.42 -37.07
CA PRO A 551 3.57 17.61 -37.46
C PRO A 551 3.31 18.85 -36.61
N THR A 552 2.28 18.85 -35.75
CA THR A 552 2.03 19.96 -34.81
C THR A 552 2.82 19.80 -33.51
N LEU A 553 3.21 18.58 -33.14
CA LEU A 553 3.97 18.32 -31.90
C LEU A 553 5.36 18.95 -31.91
N GLU A 554 5.96 19.15 -33.10
CA GLU A 554 7.23 19.87 -33.29
C GLU A 554 7.12 21.38 -32.99
N ARG A 555 5.91 21.94 -33.01
CA ARG A 555 5.64 23.38 -32.79
C ARG A 555 5.02 23.64 -31.42
N GLU A 556 4.08 22.78 -31.03
CA GLU A 556 3.32 22.87 -29.80
C GLU A 556 3.24 21.50 -29.12
N PRO A 557 3.96 21.26 -28.01
CA PRO A 557 3.88 19.98 -27.31
C PRO A 557 2.47 19.76 -26.75
N PHE A 558 1.93 18.57 -26.97
CA PHE A 558 0.62 18.15 -26.47
C PHE A 558 0.65 17.91 -24.95
N PHE A 559 1.63 17.17 -24.44
CA PHE A 559 1.87 17.07 -23.01
C PHE A 559 2.86 18.15 -22.59
N ARG A 560 2.43 19.03 -21.69
CA ARG A 560 3.26 20.09 -21.09
C ARG A 560 3.52 19.79 -19.62
N PRO A 561 4.67 20.20 -19.06
CA PRO A 561 4.93 20.03 -17.65
C PRO A 561 4.22 21.12 -16.84
N LEU A 562 3.36 20.71 -15.93
CA LEU A 562 2.66 21.61 -15.00
C LEU A 562 3.50 21.82 -13.73
N LEU A 563 4.02 20.72 -13.17
CA LEU A 563 4.85 20.71 -11.96
C LEU A 563 5.90 19.59 -12.05
N THR A 564 7.15 19.90 -11.69
CA THR A 564 8.23 18.93 -11.51
C THR A 564 8.85 19.09 -10.13
N LEU A 565 9.02 17.99 -9.41
CA LEU A 565 9.67 17.90 -8.11
C LEU A 565 10.90 17.01 -8.23
N THR A 566 12.08 17.63 -8.24
CA THR A 566 13.38 16.96 -8.29
C THR A 566 13.88 16.74 -6.88
N VAL A 567 14.20 15.48 -6.56
CA VAL A 567 14.69 15.05 -5.25
C VAL A 567 15.98 14.25 -5.43
N SER A 568 16.84 14.30 -4.43
CA SER A 568 18.21 13.74 -4.47
C SER A 568 18.27 12.23 -4.75
N THR A 569 17.21 11.45 -4.49
CA THR A 569 17.26 9.97 -4.64
C THR A 569 16.00 9.32 -5.23
N ARG A 570 16.19 8.17 -5.86
CA ARG A 570 15.13 7.34 -6.47
C ARG A 570 14.12 6.77 -5.46
N PRO A 571 14.51 6.35 -4.23
CA PRO A 571 13.55 5.97 -3.19
C PRO A 571 12.62 7.12 -2.75
N LEU A 572 13.14 8.35 -2.61
CA LEU A 572 12.32 9.55 -2.34
C LEU A 572 11.32 9.76 -3.48
N ALA A 573 11.81 9.85 -4.73
CA ALA A 573 10.99 10.11 -5.90
C ALA A 573 9.89 9.03 -6.10
N LYS A 574 10.24 7.74 -5.98
CA LYS A 574 9.26 6.63 -6.05
C LYS A 574 8.23 6.66 -4.90
N SER A 575 8.56 7.22 -3.74
CA SER A 575 7.62 7.42 -2.63
C SER A 575 6.66 8.57 -2.93
N LEU A 576 7.17 9.68 -3.47
CA LEU A 576 6.37 10.85 -3.86
C LEU A 576 5.36 10.48 -4.97
N VAL A 577 5.80 9.84 -6.06
CA VAL A 577 4.93 9.32 -7.15
C VAL A 577 3.83 8.41 -6.62
N ARG A 578 4.15 7.55 -5.65
CA ARG A 578 3.18 6.63 -5.05
C ARG A 578 2.11 7.39 -4.27
N LEU A 579 2.52 8.40 -3.50
CA LEU A 579 1.65 9.14 -2.59
C LEU A 579 0.87 10.28 -3.26
N SER A 580 1.33 10.80 -4.41
CA SER A 580 0.68 11.88 -5.17
C SER A 580 -0.47 11.42 -6.07
N ARG A 581 -0.64 10.11 -6.29
CA ARG A 581 -1.73 9.54 -7.10
C ARG A 581 -3.10 9.55 -6.42
N ALA A 582 -3.17 9.88 -5.13
CA ALA A 582 -4.39 9.92 -4.34
C ALA A 582 -4.26 10.89 -3.15
N LEU A 583 -5.39 11.22 -2.52
CA LEU A 583 -5.44 11.96 -1.26
C LEU A 583 -4.77 11.16 -0.11
N PRO A 584 -4.43 11.80 1.04
CA PRO A 584 -3.61 11.18 2.09
C PRO A 584 -4.12 9.86 2.70
N ARG A 585 -5.42 9.53 2.51
CA ARG A 585 -6.05 8.27 2.95
C ARG A 585 -6.28 7.26 1.82
N GLY A 586 -5.71 7.48 0.64
CA GLY A 586 -5.85 6.59 -0.54
C GLY A 586 -7.11 6.83 -1.38
N LEU A 587 -7.95 7.81 -1.05
CA LEU A 587 -9.11 8.19 -1.86
C LEU A 587 -8.64 8.84 -3.17
N ALA A 588 -9.08 8.29 -4.31
CA ALA A 588 -8.75 8.82 -5.63
C ALA A 588 -9.42 10.18 -5.87
N PHE A 589 -8.71 11.11 -6.54
CA PHE A 589 -9.15 12.50 -6.71
C PHE A 589 -10.53 12.67 -7.37
N TYR A 590 -10.92 11.78 -8.29
CA TYR A 590 -12.24 11.85 -8.92
C TYR A 590 -13.36 11.43 -7.96
N ALA A 591 -13.07 10.60 -6.96
CA ALA A 591 -14.04 10.12 -5.98
C ALA A 591 -14.26 11.11 -4.83
N SER A 592 -13.30 11.99 -4.55
CA SER A 592 -13.46 13.14 -3.64
C SER A 592 -14.25 14.31 -4.24
N ILE A 593 -14.46 14.35 -5.55
CA ILE A 593 -15.30 15.38 -6.19
C ILE A 593 -16.77 14.92 -6.15
N PRO A 594 -17.73 15.78 -5.73
CA PRO A 594 -19.16 15.46 -5.75
C PRO A 594 -19.67 14.95 -7.10
N SER A 595 -20.78 14.20 -7.09
CA SER A 595 -21.37 13.62 -8.31
C SER A 595 -21.80 14.69 -9.31
N GLU A 596 -22.27 15.83 -8.82
CA GLU A 596 -22.79 16.92 -9.65
C GLU A 596 -21.65 17.72 -10.29
N ASP A 597 -20.61 18.03 -9.51
CA ASP A 597 -19.38 18.65 -9.99
C ASP A 597 -18.65 17.77 -11.04
N ARG A 598 -18.73 16.43 -10.90
CA ARG A 598 -18.23 15.47 -11.89
C ARG A 598 -18.96 15.52 -13.24
N LYS A 599 -20.23 15.95 -13.27
CA LYS A 599 -20.99 16.14 -14.53
C LYS A 599 -20.55 17.42 -15.25
N PHE A 600 -20.05 18.42 -14.52
CA PHE A 600 -19.65 19.71 -15.07
C PHE A 600 -18.18 19.73 -15.55
N GLY A 601 -17.95 19.13 -16.73
CA GLY A 601 -16.62 18.89 -17.31
C GLY A 601 -15.68 20.10 -17.35
N HIS A 602 -16.21 21.31 -17.56
CA HIS A 602 -15.44 22.56 -17.56
C HIS A 602 -14.72 22.82 -16.22
N SER A 603 -15.39 22.60 -15.07
CA SER A 603 -14.74 22.76 -13.75
C SER A 603 -14.02 21.49 -13.29
N PHE A 604 -14.50 20.30 -13.69
CA PHE A 604 -13.94 19.02 -13.27
C PHE A 604 -12.43 18.92 -13.54
N SER A 605 -11.99 19.32 -14.74
CA SER A 605 -10.57 19.33 -15.11
C SER A 605 -9.73 20.26 -14.24
N SER A 606 -10.25 21.46 -13.91
CA SER A 606 -9.56 22.43 -13.06
C SER A 606 -9.48 21.97 -11.60
N ARG A 607 -10.55 21.37 -11.07
CA ARG A 607 -10.57 20.77 -9.72
C ARG A 607 -9.63 19.57 -9.62
N MET A 608 -9.59 18.72 -10.65
CA MET A 608 -8.63 17.61 -10.76
C MET A 608 -7.18 18.09 -10.72
N ARG A 609 -6.87 19.17 -11.47
CA ARG A 609 -5.55 19.82 -11.46
C ARG A 609 -5.20 20.34 -10.07
N ASN A 610 -6.07 21.14 -9.46
CA ASN A 610 -5.82 21.76 -8.17
C ASN A 610 -5.59 20.72 -7.06
N LEU A 611 -6.43 19.67 -6.98
CA LEU A 611 -6.27 18.57 -6.02
C LEU A 611 -4.94 17.82 -6.18
N ARG A 612 -4.41 17.71 -7.41
CA ARG A 612 -3.10 17.10 -7.67
C ARG A 612 -1.94 18.03 -7.28
N LEU A 613 -2.05 19.32 -7.59
CA LEU A 613 -1.07 20.35 -7.21
C LEU A 613 -0.94 20.46 -5.69
N GLU A 614 -2.05 20.70 -4.99
CA GLU A 614 -2.14 20.76 -3.52
C GLU A 614 -1.56 19.49 -2.87
N ARG A 615 -1.87 18.33 -3.45
CA ARG A 615 -1.36 17.04 -2.96
C ARG A 615 0.15 16.86 -3.21
N MET A 616 0.71 17.41 -4.28
CA MET A 616 2.15 17.36 -4.54
C MET A 616 2.93 18.40 -3.73
N GLN A 617 2.38 19.60 -3.54
CA GLN A 617 2.92 20.65 -2.66
C GLN A 617 2.98 20.15 -1.21
N SER A 618 1.87 19.71 -0.63
CA SER A 618 1.84 19.15 0.73
C SER A 618 2.74 17.92 0.94
N LEU A 619 3.00 17.12 -0.11
CA LEU A 619 4.00 16.04 -0.06
C LEU A 619 5.44 16.54 -0.12
N ALA A 620 5.72 17.57 -0.92
CA ALA A 620 7.05 18.18 -1.00
C ALA A 620 7.42 18.87 0.33
N VAL A 621 6.48 19.58 0.96
CA VAL A 621 6.67 20.21 2.28
C VAL A 621 6.92 19.15 3.35
N ALA A 622 6.08 18.13 3.45
CA ALA A 622 6.29 17.02 4.39
C ALA A 622 7.60 16.23 4.13
N MET A 623 8.08 16.19 2.88
CA MET A 623 9.36 15.57 2.52
C MET A 623 10.55 16.46 2.90
N ALA A 624 10.50 17.75 2.58
CA ALA A 624 11.55 18.70 2.93
C ALA A 624 11.67 18.87 4.47
N GLN A 625 10.56 18.89 5.21
CA GLN A 625 10.58 18.77 6.69
C GLN A 625 11.36 17.52 7.14
N GLY A 626 11.08 16.35 6.56
CA GLY A 626 11.77 15.09 6.88
C GLY A 626 13.25 15.07 6.49
N LEU A 627 13.66 15.83 5.47
CA LEU A 627 15.06 16.03 5.09
C LEU A 627 15.78 17.03 6.01
N SER A 628 15.08 18.08 6.48
CA SER A 628 15.54 18.98 7.54
C SER A 628 15.54 18.34 8.95
N GLY A 629 15.27 17.04 9.07
CA GLY A 629 15.35 16.30 10.33
C GLY A 629 14.10 16.35 11.22
N ALA A 630 12.98 16.87 10.72
CA ALA A 630 11.71 16.88 11.47
C ALA A 630 11.32 15.46 11.92
N ARG A 631 10.97 15.31 13.20
CA ARG A 631 10.68 14.01 13.86
C ARG A 631 11.85 13.00 13.81
N GLY A 632 13.09 13.50 13.73
CA GLY A 632 14.29 12.70 13.50
C GLY A 632 14.64 12.51 12.01
N GLY A 633 13.72 12.87 11.11
CA GLY A 633 13.85 12.71 9.66
C GLY A 633 13.59 11.29 9.17
N PHE A 634 14.01 10.98 7.94
CA PHE A 634 13.82 9.66 7.35
C PHE A 634 14.84 8.64 7.88
N VAL A 635 14.42 7.83 8.85
CA VAL A 635 15.21 6.68 9.32
C VAL A 635 15.41 5.67 8.18
N GLY A 636 16.64 5.24 7.97
CA GLY A 636 17.05 4.32 6.89
C GLY A 636 17.27 4.95 5.52
N ILE A 637 17.13 6.28 5.36
CA ILE A 637 17.43 6.93 4.08
C ILE A 637 18.93 6.90 3.78
N ARG A 638 19.27 6.79 2.49
CA ARG A 638 20.63 6.77 1.96
C ARG A 638 20.79 7.71 0.79
N PHE A 639 21.99 8.24 0.61
CA PHE A 639 22.43 9.11 -0.49
C PHE A 639 23.66 8.56 -1.23
N SER A 640 24.16 7.40 -0.81
CA SER A 640 25.19 6.60 -1.50
C SER A 640 24.92 5.11 -1.25
N PRO A 641 25.46 4.19 -2.08
CA PRO A 641 25.25 2.75 -1.89
C PRO A 641 26.00 2.18 -0.68
N ASP A 642 27.03 2.88 -0.19
CA ASP A 642 27.92 2.42 0.88
C ASP A 642 27.46 2.81 2.30
N GLU A 643 26.56 3.80 2.41
CA GLU A 643 25.86 4.12 3.67
C GLU A 643 25.04 2.92 4.18
N ARG A 644 24.89 2.77 5.51
CA ARG A 644 23.91 1.85 6.11
C ARG A 644 22.53 2.46 6.16
N GLY A 645 22.47 3.79 6.24
CA GLY A 645 21.25 4.58 6.20
C GLY A 645 20.96 5.25 7.54
N ARG A 646 20.46 6.49 7.45
CA ARG A 646 20.42 7.41 8.58
C ARG A 646 19.66 6.85 9.78
N GLY A 647 20.28 6.83 10.95
CA GLY A 647 19.75 6.29 12.20
C GLY A 647 19.86 4.77 12.37
N VAL A 648 20.32 4.01 11.37
CA VAL A 648 20.76 2.63 11.58
C VAL A 648 22.06 2.66 12.37
N ASP A 649 22.13 1.94 13.50
CA ASP A 649 23.25 1.98 14.46
C ASP A 649 23.66 3.39 14.95
N GLY A 650 22.79 4.40 14.77
CA GLY A 650 23.05 5.81 15.09
C GLY A 650 23.69 6.65 13.96
N GLU A 651 23.99 6.04 12.80
CA GLU A 651 24.67 6.67 11.67
C GLU A 651 23.99 7.97 11.19
N GLY A 652 24.72 9.09 11.13
CA GLY A 652 24.23 10.34 10.54
C GLY A 652 23.09 11.05 11.29
N LEU A 653 22.81 10.69 12.55
CA LEU A 653 21.92 11.46 13.44
C LEU A 653 22.65 12.62 14.14
N ASP A 654 23.98 12.57 14.20
CA ASP A 654 24.86 13.60 14.75
C ASP A 654 24.88 14.89 13.91
N LYS A 655 24.59 14.77 12.61
CA LYS A 655 24.68 15.85 11.62
C LYS A 655 23.35 16.09 10.91
N ALA A 656 23.16 17.35 10.52
CA ALA A 656 22.17 17.71 9.52
C ALA A 656 22.56 17.12 8.14
N LEU A 657 21.57 16.90 7.27
CA LEU A 657 21.86 16.51 5.89
C LEU A 657 22.44 17.69 5.10
N ASP A 658 23.35 17.37 4.18
CA ASP A 658 23.98 18.32 3.26
C ASP A 658 22.92 19.09 2.46
N LEU A 659 23.24 20.33 2.10
CA LEU A 659 22.33 21.23 1.36
C LEU A 659 21.80 20.60 0.07
N ASP A 660 22.67 19.99 -0.73
CA ASP A 660 22.29 19.36 -2.01
C ASP A 660 21.44 18.09 -1.82
N LYS A 661 21.55 17.43 -0.67
CA LYS A 661 20.78 16.23 -0.33
C LYS A 661 19.38 16.57 0.20
N ARG A 662 19.24 17.73 0.87
CA ARG A 662 17.98 18.18 1.52
C ARG A 662 17.10 19.07 0.62
N THR A 663 17.70 19.82 -0.30
CA THR A 663 16.96 20.74 -1.18
C THR A 663 16.15 20.01 -2.23
N ILE A 664 14.89 20.41 -2.43
CA ILE A 664 14.00 19.88 -3.46
C ILE A 664 13.88 20.92 -4.59
N GLY A 665 14.18 20.53 -5.82
CA GLY A 665 14.02 21.38 -7.00
C GLY A 665 12.56 21.43 -7.46
N VAL A 666 11.94 22.61 -7.46
CA VAL A 666 10.53 22.81 -7.76
C VAL A 666 10.39 23.61 -9.07
N GLY A 667 10.10 22.91 -10.16
CA GLY A 667 9.84 23.51 -11.47
C GLY A 667 8.33 23.66 -11.72
N ILE A 668 7.87 24.85 -12.07
CA ILE A 668 6.44 25.15 -12.31
C ILE A 668 6.25 25.71 -13.72
N GLY A 669 5.33 25.14 -14.50
CA GLY A 669 5.02 25.56 -15.86
C GLY A 669 4.59 27.03 -15.95
N ASN A 670 5.41 27.88 -16.56
CA ASN A 670 5.15 29.32 -16.73
C ASN A 670 3.90 29.60 -17.58
N TRP A 671 3.47 28.64 -18.41
CA TRP A 671 2.22 28.67 -19.17
C TRP A 671 0.96 28.53 -18.30
N PHE A 672 1.09 28.09 -17.04
CA PHE A 672 -0.04 27.92 -16.14
C PHE A 672 -0.44 29.28 -15.54
N PRO A 673 -1.71 29.73 -15.64
CA PRO A 673 -2.10 31.08 -15.22
C PRO A 673 -1.82 31.43 -13.75
N ARG A 674 -1.76 30.43 -12.86
CA ARG A 674 -1.45 30.60 -11.43
C ARG A 674 -0.02 30.16 -11.08
N ALA A 675 0.90 30.16 -12.06
CA ALA A 675 2.28 29.74 -11.84
C ALA A 675 3.00 30.57 -10.78
N GLN A 676 2.74 31.89 -10.72
CA GLN A 676 3.33 32.77 -9.74
C GLN A 676 2.81 32.48 -8.32
N GLU A 677 1.49 32.36 -8.15
CA GLU A 677 0.86 31.97 -6.87
C GLU A 677 1.41 30.64 -6.34
N LEU A 678 1.67 29.66 -7.21
CA LEU A 678 2.29 28.40 -6.80
C LEU A 678 3.74 28.60 -6.36
N LYS A 679 4.55 29.36 -7.10
CA LYS A 679 5.96 29.65 -6.76
C LYS A 679 6.07 30.35 -5.40
N GLU A 680 5.17 31.30 -5.14
CA GLU A 680 5.05 32.02 -3.87
C GLU A 680 4.55 31.10 -2.75
N GLY A 681 3.54 30.27 -3.00
CA GLY A 681 3.06 29.26 -2.04
C GLY A 681 4.15 28.29 -1.59
N PHE A 682 5.00 27.80 -2.49
CA PHE A 682 6.16 26.97 -2.13
C PHE A 682 7.20 27.75 -1.28
N LYS A 683 7.44 29.04 -1.56
CA LYS A 683 8.34 29.87 -0.73
C LYS A 683 7.77 30.08 0.67
N MET A 684 6.50 30.48 0.79
CA MET A 684 5.81 30.66 2.06
C MET A 684 5.79 29.37 2.89
N ASP A 685 5.46 28.21 2.28
CA ASP A 685 5.49 26.91 2.96
C ASP A 685 6.90 26.56 3.49
N ALA A 686 7.97 26.93 2.78
CA ALA A 686 9.34 26.72 3.23
C ALA A 686 9.72 27.62 4.41
N GLU A 687 9.38 28.91 4.34
CA GLU A 687 9.64 29.88 5.39
C GLU A 687 8.86 29.51 6.66
N GLU A 688 7.54 29.38 6.57
CA GLU A 688 6.66 29.08 7.71
C GLU A 688 6.93 27.68 8.28
N GLN A 689 6.85 26.63 7.46
CA GLN A 689 6.75 25.26 7.95
C GLN A 689 8.08 24.49 8.06
N ILE A 690 9.20 25.06 7.58
CA ILE A 690 10.48 24.34 7.48
C ILE A 690 11.65 25.13 8.07
N MET A 691 11.76 26.43 7.80
CA MET A 691 12.85 27.25 8.35
C MET A 691 12.65 27.51 9.85
N THR A 692 11.46 27.96 10.27
CA THR A 692 11.19 28.31 11.68
C THR A 692 11.48 27.20 12.71
N PRO A 693 11.23 25.88 12.47
CA PRO A 693 11.33 24.89 13.55
C PRO A 693 12.62 24.06 13.52
N TYR A 694 13.38 24.09 12.42
CA TYR A 694 14.45 23.10 12.15
C TYR A 694 15.79 23.69 11.73
N THR A 695 15.87 24.98 11.38
CA THR A 695 17.16 25.64 11.11
C THR A 695 17.80 26.07 12.43
N SER A 696 18.83 25.36 12.88
CA SER A 696 19.62 25.77 14.05
C SER A 696 20.27 27.15 13.80
N GLN A 697 20.22 28.01 14.81
CA GLN A 697 20.83 29.35 14.79
C GLN A 697 22.32 29.25 14.41
N GLY A 698 22.67 29.63 13.19
CA GLY A 698 24.05 29.60 12.69
C GLY A 698 24.26 29.10 11.26
N MET A 699 23.31 28.37 10.65
CA MET A 699 23.36 28.16 9.19
C MET A 699 22.91 29.43 8.45
N GLN A 700 23.70 29.87 7.47
CA GLN A 700 23.27 30.91 6.52
C GLN A 700 22.05 30.43 5.72
N VAL A 701 21.14 31.37 5.43
CA VAL A 701 19.77 31.11 4.95
C VAL A 701 19.69 31.07 3.42
N ASP A 702 20.80 31.41 2.77
CA ASP A 702 21.00 31.78 1.36
C ASP A 702 20.48 30.75 0.34
N SER A 703 20.21 29.51 0.77
CA SER A 703 19.44 28.53 0.00
C SER A 703 18.40 27.83 0.90
N GLY A 704 17.13 28.12 0.60
CA GLY A 704 15.98 27.48 1.25
C GLY A 704 15.77 26.01 0.82
N PRO A 705 14.89 25.28 1.49
CA PRO A 705 14.64 23.86 1.22
C PRO A 705 13.99 23.60 -0.16
N PHE A 706 13.51 24.64 -0.85
CA PHE A 706 13.06 24.57 -2.24
C PHE A 706 13.90 25.48 -3.15
N ASN A 707 14.47 24.90 -4.21
CA ASN A 707 14.99 25.65 -5.34
C ASN A 707 13.86 25.82 -6.37
N VAL A 708 13.17 26.96 -6.34
CA VAL A 708 11.95 27.21 -7.14
C VAL A 708 12.28 27.90 -8.47
N TYR A 709 11.96 27.26 -9.59
CA TYR A 709 12.20 27.74 -10.96
C TYR A 709 10.95 27.63 -11.86
N GLY A 710 10.96 28.35 -12.98
CA GLY A 710 9.94 28.22 -14.03
C GLY A 710 10.27 27.08 -14.99
N LEU A 711 9.25 26.59 -15.71
CA LEU A 711 9.39 25.71 -16.86
C LEU A 711 8.69 26.32 -18.07
N ASP A 712 9.20 26.08 -19.29
CA ASP A 712 8.46 26.37 -20.51
C ASP A 712 7.51 25.22 -20.91
N ASP A 713 6.85 25.33 -22.07
CA ASP A 713 6.00 24.29 -22.65
C ASP A 713 6.77 22.97 -22.94
N TRP A 714 8.09 23.05 -23.15
CA TRP A 714 9.00 21.96 -23.50
C TRP A 714 9.77 21.37 -22.30
N GLY A 715 9.55 21.88 -21.09
CA GLY A 715 10.25 21.45 -19.88
C GLY A 715 11.69 21.95 -19.73
N ARG A 716 12.10 22.96 -20.50
CA ARG A 716 13.32 23.73 -20.23
C ARG A 716 13.12 24.52 -18.94
N ARG A 717 14.18 24.62 -18.13
CA ARG A 717 14.14 25.37 -16.86
C ARG A 717 14.41 26.83 -17.11
N ILE A 718 13.64 27.71 -16.50
CA ILE A 718 13.79 29.17 -16.61
C ILE A 718 14.02 29.73 -15.21
N CYS A 719 15.12 30.46 -15.03
CA CYS A 719 15.37 31.23 -13.82
C CYS A 719 14.31 32.32 -13.66
N ASN A 720 13.60 32.32 -12.53
CA ASN A 720 12.49 33.26 -12.28
C ASN A 720 12.91 34.74 -12.30
N GLU A 721 14.14 35.04 -11.88
CA GLU A 721 14.64 36.41 -11.71
C GLU A 721 15.33 36.95 -12.96
N THR A 722 16.05 36.09 -13.70
CA THR A 722 16.86 36.51 -14.86
C THR A 722 16.26 36.14 -16.21
N GLY A 723 15.20 35.31 -16.24
CA GLY A 723 14.62 34.77 -17.47
C GLY A 723 15.52 33.80 -18.24
N LYS A 724 16.75 33.54 -17.78
CA LYS A 724 17.72 32.68 -18.48
C LYS A 724 17.35 31.21 -18.36
N GLU A 725 17.64 30.45 -19.42
CA GLU A 725 17.55 28.99 -19.40
C GLU A 725 18.60 28.42 -18.42
N LEU A 726 18.15 27.58 -17.48
CA LEU A 726 19.02 26.85 -16.56
C LEU A 726 19.26 25.46 -17.16
N ALA A 727 20.52 25.10 -17.37
CA ALA A 727 20.87 23.77 -17.85
C ALA A 727 20.34 22.68 -16.91
N TYR A 728 19.90 21.57 -17.49
CA TYR A 728 19.82 20.31 -16.75
C TYR A 728 21.24 19.89 -16.35
N PRO A 729 21.43 19.15 -15.24
CA PRO A 729 22.71 18.53 -14.98
C PRO A 729 23.12 17.68 -16.19
N PRO A 730 24.41 17.61 -16.55
CA PRO A 730 24.86 16.69 -17.57
C PRO A 730 24.38 15.28 -17.21
N ARG A 731 24.15 14.45 -18.23
CA ARG A 731 23.97 13.02 -17.95
C ARG A 731 25.25 12.58 -17.23
N PRO A 732 25.18 11.94 -16.05
CA PRO A 732 26.37 11.40 -15.43
C PRO A 732 26.96 10.46 -16.47
N ASP A 733 28.21 10.73 -16.88
CA ASP A 733 28.72 10.21 -18.15
C ASP A 733 28.49 8.71 -18.20
N THR A 734 27.60 8.30 -19.11
CA THR A 734 27.63 6.95 -19.64
C THR A 734 28.80 6.89 -20.61
N SER A 735 29.99 7.03 -20.04
CA SER A 735 31.17 6.34 -20.52
C SER A 735 30.75 4.88 -20.76
N THR A 736 31.29 4.16 -21.72
CA THR A 736 32.67 4.13 -22.20
C THR A 736 33.74 3.73 -21.17
N THR A 737 33.61 2.68 -20.32
CA THR A 737 32.52 1.74 -19.94
C THR A 737 31.50 1.39 -21.02
N THR A 738 32.00 1.04 -22.20
CA THR A 738 31.21 0.98 -23.45
C THR A 738 30.14 -0.11 -23.41
N LEU A 739 29.16 -0.04 -24.33
CA LEU A 739 28.44 -1.26 -24.73
C LEU A 739 29.47 -2.33 -25.13
N ASP A 740 30.53 -1.93 -25.81
CA ASP A 740 31.73 -2.72 -26.15
C ASP A 740 32.53 -3.27 -24.94
N GLU A 741 32.46 -2.69 -23.73
CA GLU A 741 33.07 -3.26 -22.52
C GLU A 741 32.15 -4.31 -21.91
N VAL A 742 30.84 -4.04 -21.84
CA VAL A 742 29.85 -5.03 -21.41
C VAL A 742 29.76 -6.18 -22.43
N GLN A 743 29.99 -5.88 -23.71
CA GLN A 743 30.10 -6.84 -24.80
C GLN A 743 31.43 -7.58 -24.71
N ALA A 744 32.59 -6.94 -24.58
CA ALA A 744 33.86 -7.64 -24.37
C ALA A 744 33.88 -8.47 -23.07
N GLU A 745 33.12 -8.09 -22.03
CA GLU A 745 32.90 -8.93 -20.85
C GLU A 745 31.94 -10.10 -21.11
N LEU A 746 30.97 -9.98 -22.03
CA LEU A 746 30.12 -11.07 -22.52
C LEU A 746 30.89 -12.01 -23.46
N ASP A 747 31.69 -11.47 -24.38
CA ASP A 747 32.53 -12.18 -25.33
C ASP A 747 33.63 -12.96 -24.58
N ALA A 748 34.30 -12.33 -23.60
CA ALA A 748 35.22 -13.03 -22.70
C ALA A 748 34.51 -14.06 -21.79
N ILE A 749 33.21 -13.91 -21.54
CA ILE A 749 32.37 -14.92 -20.89
C ILE A 749 32.05 -16.09 -21.84
N GLU A 750 31.97 -15.84 -23.14
CA GLU A 750 31.79 -16.86 -24.17
C GLU A 750 33.10 -17.62 -24.45
N GLU A 751 34.23 -16.91 -24.63
CA GLU A 751 35.58 -17.49 -24.68
C GLU A 751 35.86 -18.36 -23.45
N ASP A 752 35.58 -17.89 -22.23
CA ASP A 752 35.69 -18.68 -21.00
C ASP A 752 34.87 -19.99 -21.05
N THR A 753 33.75 -20.03 -21.80
CA THR A 753 32.96 -21.28 -21.98
C THR A 753 33.50 -22.19 -23.07
N LEU A 754 34.08 -21.63 -24.14
CA LEU A 754 34.79 -22.39 -25.17
C LEU A 754 36.04 -23.05 -24.58
N ASP A 755 36.81 -22.30 -23.78
CA ASP A 755 37.90 -22.80 -22.95
C ASP A 755 37.45 -23.94 -22.03
N ALA A 756 36.36 -23.76 -21.27
CA ALA A 756 35.86 -24.80 -20.38
C ALA A 756 35.42 -26.08 -21.14
N LEU A 757 35.03 -25.96 -22.41
CA LEU A 757 34.75 -27.10 -23.30
C LEU A 757 36.04 -27.72 -23.88
N ALA A 758 37.12 -26.96 -24.02
CA ALA A 758 38.44 -27.43 -24.44
C ALA A 758 39.21 -28.11 -23.29
N GLU A 759 39.25 -27.53 -22.09
CA GLU A 759 39.82 -28.14 -20.88
C GLU A 759 39.14 -29.49 -20.58
N LYS A 760 37.82 -29.58 -20.79
CA LYS A 760 37.03 -30.82 -20.65
C LYS A 760 37.37 -31.90 -21.69
N LYS A 761 38.16 -31.56 -22.73
CA LYS A 761 38.72 -32.49 -23.72
C LYS A 761 40.23 -32.74 -23.53
N GLY A 762 40.93 -32.03 -22.64
CA GLY A 762 42.39 -32.00 -22.61
C GLY A 762 43.05 -31.85 -21.23
N SER A 763 43.66 -32.95 -20.77
CA SER A 763 44.86 -33.08 -19.90
C SER A 763 45.05 -32.29 -18.59
N LEU A 764 44.30 -31.24 -18.25
CA LEU A 764 44.51 -30.48 -17.01
C LEU A 764 44.11 -31.27 -15.75
N PRO A 765 44.85 -31.11 -14.63
CA PRO A 765 44.49 -31.74 -13.36
C PRO A 765 43.19 -31.14 -12.78
N LEU A 766 42.32 -32.02 -12.27
CA LEU A 766 40.95 -31.69 -11.86
C LEU A 766 40.85 -30.55 -10.81
N GLU A 767 41.86 -30.38 -9.97
CA GLU A 767 41.91 -29.29 -8.98
C GLU A 767 42.13 -27.91 -9.62
N GLU A 768 42.93 -27.84 -10.69
CA GLU A 768 43.19 -26.57 -11.38
C GLU A 768 41.96 -26.12 -12.16
N VAL A 769 41.28 -27.04 -12.86
CA VAL A 769 39.99 -26.79 -13.52
C VAL A 769 38.96 -26.24 -12.52
N ARG A 770 38.84 -26.85 -11.33
CA ARG A 770 37.96 -26.35 -10.26
C ARG A 770 38.35 -24.96 -9.76
N LYS A 771 39.65 -24.67 -9.63
CA LYS A 771 40.14 -23.35 -9.21
C LYS A 771 39.78 -22.28 -10.26
N ARG A 772 40.06 -22.55 -11.54
CA ARG A 772 39.69 -21.71 -12.68
C ARG A 772 38.17 -21.50 -12.74
N GLU A 773 37.36 -22.53 -12.56
CA GLU A 773 35.89 -22.43 -12.52
C GLU A 773 35.40 -21.51 -11.39
N VAL A 774 35.99 -21.59 -10.19
CA VAL A 774 35.66 -20.70 -9.06
C VAL A 774 36.07 -19.24 -9.34
N GLU A 775 37.24 -19.01 -9.93
CA GLU A 775 37.71 -17.67 -10.30
C GLU A 775 36.86 -17.06 -11.43
N ARG A 776 36.55 -17.82 -12.48
CA ARG A 776 35.58 -17.48 -13.55
C ARG A 776 34.21 -17.14 -12.96
N ARG A 777 33.69 -17.95 -12.04
CA ARG A 777 32.41 -17.71 -11.34
C ARG A 777 32.45 -16.43 -10.50
N LYS A 778 33.56 -16.13 -9.83
CA LYS A 778 33.75 -14.88 -9.06
C LYS A 778 33.78 -13.66 -9.99
N LYS A 779 34.53 -13.71 -11.10
CA LYS A 779 34.59 -12.65 -12.12
C LYS A 779 33.17 -12.37 -12.66
N ARG A 780 32.44 -13.41 -13.10
CA ARG A 780 31.04 -13.30 -13.58
C ARG A 780 30.08 -12.70 -12.55
N GLN A 781 30.24 -12.98 -11.26
CA GLN A 781 29.43 -12.36 -10.20
C GLN A 781 29.77 -10.89 -9.94
N GLU A 782 31.03 -10.49 -10.15
CA GLU A 782 31.47 -9.10 -10.02
C GLU A 782 30.99 -8.26 -11.20
N ILE A 783 31.15 -8.77 -12.43
CA ILE A 783 30.58 -8.25 -13.68
C ILE A 783 29.07 -8.03 -13.54
N ALA A 784 28.34 -9.08 -13.16
CA ALA A 784 26.89 -9.04 -12.98
C ALA A 784 26.43 -8.13 -11.82
N ARG A 785 27.33 -7.67 -10.94
CA ARG A 785 27.07 -6.66 -9.90
C ARG A 785 27.35 -5.23 -10.40
N LYS A 786 28.44 -5.01 -11.12
CA LYS A 786 28.77 -3.71 -11.74
C LYS A 786 27.71 -3.36 -12.79
N HIS A 787 27.54 -4.22 -13.80
CA HIS A 787 26.76 -3.95 -15.00
C HIS A 787 25.32 -4.48 -14.94
N THR A 788 24.71 -4.48 -13.74
CA THR A 788 23.33 -4.97 -13.50
C THR A 788 22.26 -4.38 -14.41
N HIS A 789 22.45 -3.13 -14.83
CA HIS A 789 21.50 -2.39 -15.66
C HIS A 789 21.82 -2.50 -17.16
N GLU A 790 23.09 -2.40 -17.57
CA GLU A 790 23.52 -2.60 -18.96
C GLU A 790 23.24 -4.04 -19.43
N LEU A 791 23.63 -5.06 -18.66
CA LEU A 791 23.36 -6.47 -19.00
C LEU A 791 21.85 -6.74 -19.13
N ALA A 792 21.02 -6.09 -18.31
CA ALA A 792 19.56 -6.20 -18.40
C ALA A 792 18.95 -5.44 -19.59
N ARG A 793 19.69 -4.49 -20.18
CA ARG A 793 19.34 -3.78 -21.40
C ARG A 793 19.77 -4.58 -22.64
N VAL A 794 21.03 -5.04 -22.69
CA VAL A 794 21.56 -5.89 -23.78
C VAL A 794 20.73 -7.17 -23.91
N MET A 795 20.40 -7.85 -22.79
CA MET A 795 19.50 -9.02 -22.77
C MET A 795 18.03 -8.73 -23.12
N ALA A 796 17.65 -7.47 -23.27
CA ALA A 796 16.34 -7.07 -23.78
C ALA A 796 16.40 -6.67 -25.26
N GLU A 797 17.49 -6.00 -25.68
CA GLU A 797 17.74 -5.63 -27.07
C GLU A 797 18.00 -6.87 -27.95
N SER A 798 18.77 -7.85 -27.48
CA SER A 798 18.98 -9.13 -28.20
C SER A 798 17.70 -9.96 -28.36
N ARG A 799 16.70 -9.78 -27.48
CA ARG A 799 15.35 -10.39 -27.54
C ARG A 799 14.33 -9.56 -28.33
N VAL A 800 14.80 -8.59 -29.11
CA VAL A 800 14.04 -7.84 -30.11
C VAL A 800 14.66 -8.01 -31.51
N VAL A 801 15.92 -8.47 -31.56
CA VAL A 801 16.62 -8.91 -32.78
C VAL A 801 16.44 -10.43 -33.02
N SER A 802 15.93 -11.16 -32.01
CA SER A 802 15.43 -12.55 -32.07
C SER A 802 14.02 -12.65 -31.50
#